data_AF-A0AAV7AL29-F1
#
_entry.id   AF-A0AAV7AL29-F1
#
_cell.length_a   1.000
_cell.length_b   1.000
_cell.length_c   1.000
_cell.angle_alpha   90.00
_cell.angle_beta   90.00
_cell.angle_gamma   90.00
#
_symmetry.space_group_name_H-M   'P 1'
#
loop_
_entity.id
_entity.type
_entity.pdbx_description
1 polymer ?
#
loop_
_entity_poly.entity_id
_entity_poly.type
_entity_poly.pdbx_seq_one_letter_code
_entity_poly.pdbx_strand_id
1 'polypeptide(L)'
;MLLVCVLSVSIILPVNFSGDLLGDSPAQFGRTTIVNVPTQDRFLWLHSVFALLYFLLTVLCMRHHTASLHYREDDKVVRTLMVTHIPQEISDPSLITKHFHEAYPSCTVTDVQFSYDVRRLMKLDTERRQAMKGRLYFAGRSQKEGRIMIKTHPCARICPCDCCGFQKVDAEQYYAEMEEKLTDEFTAERNRIPLKRLGTAFVTFQDERMTAVIIQDCSRPRCRRAPQQSSVTPILHSHQWGVRYAPAPNDVIWENLAVSGPVWWVRLVALNLALFILLFFLTTPAVVVSTMDRFNVTHPVESLQNPVITQFLPTLLLWMFSVCLPFLVYYSAFLECHWTRSNENQLTMHKCYLFLVFMVIILPSLGLTSLDLFFRWLFDIHFLDSANLKFQCVFLPNNGAFFVNYVITASLIGTAMELLRIPGLTVYATRLCLAKSVPERLHVKRSQAYEFQFGLEYAWTTCVFSVVMTYSITCPIIAPFGLLYLLLKHMTDRYNIYYAYIPTKLSPSLHAAAARQLLAAPILCIFWLLFFSVLRLGSTHPVTLFTFASLLCCLLFSIFGLCLRKLRPKRPSSYQMSEQGEGIIQDTESSSISSTQQSTVFVATVLQEHELSPLASPAHLSYGALETRADSPTETSEAENLQDTYVKGTCSSEERSP
;
A
#
# COMPACT_ATOMS: atom_id res chain seq x y z
N MET A 1 21.50 4.39 -6.81
CA MET A 1 22.03 3.03 -7.07
C MET A 1 23.16 2.98 -8.08
N LEU A 2 23.05 3.59 -9.27
CA LEU A 2 24.14 3.57 -10.27
C LEU A 2 25.52 3.90 -9.67
N LEU A 3 25.62 5.03 -8.96
CA LEU A 3 26.85 5.46 -8.29
C LEU A 3 27.34 4.46 -7.24
N VAL A 4 26.45 3.89 -6.42
CA VAL A 4 26.78 2.84 -5.45
C VAL A 4 27.29 1.58 -6.15
N CYS A 5 26.69 1.20 -7.29
CA CYS A 5 27.13 0.07 -8.09
C CYS A 5 28.53 0.26 -8.65
N VAL A 6 28.80 1.43 -9.26
CA VAL A 6 30.13 1.76 -9.78
C VAL A 6 31.17 1.73 -8.65
N LEU A 7 30.91 2.38 -7.53
CA LEU A 7 31.83 2.39 -6.39
C LEU A 7 32.06 0.99 -5.79
N SER A 8 31.00 0.18 -5.67
CA SER A 8 31.10 -1.19 -5.13
C SER A 8 31.89 -2.11 -6.06
N VAL A 9 31.63 -2.08 -7.36
CA VAL A 9 32.26 -2.97 -8.33
C VAL A 9 33.67 -2.51 -8.73
N SER A 10 33.90 -1.22 -8.89
CA SER A 10 35.20 -0.71 -9.35
C SER A 10 36.24 -0.59 -8.24
N ILE A 11 35.82 -0.48 -6.97
CA ILE A 11 36.74 -0.23 -5.85
C ILE A 11 36.64 -1.33 -4.80
N ILE A 12 35.46 -1.57 -4.23
CA ILE A 12 35.30 -2.52 -3.10
C ILE A 12 35.56 -3.97 -3.55
N LEU A 13 35.04 -4.36 -4.72
CA LEU A 13 35.20 -5.73 -5.22
C LEU A 13 36.67 -6.13 -5.48
N PRO A 14 37.50 -5.33 -6.19
CA PRO A 14 38.93 -5.61 -6.30
C PRO A 14 39.65 -5.71 -4.97
N VAL A 15 39.28 -4.87 -4.00
CA VAL A 15 39.85 -4.88 -2.65
C VAL A 15 39.46 -6.14 -1.87
N ASN A 16 38.25 -6.67 -2.07
CA ASN A 16 37.88 -7.96 -1.50
C ASN A 16 38.66 -9.11 -2.15
N PHE A 17 38.87 -9.04 -3.47
CA PHE A 17 39.64 -10.04 -4.21
C PHE A 17 41.14 -10.04 -3.87
N SER A 18 41.71 -8.92 -3.43
CA SER A 18 43.13 -8.87 -3.04
C SER A 18 43.43 -9.59 -1.72
N GLY A 19 42.40 -10.00 -0.97
CA GLY A 19 42.56 -10.79 0.24
C GLY A 19 43.03 -12.23 -0.04
N ASP A 20 43.74 -12.81 0.91
CA ASP A 20 44.42 -14.12 0.81
C ASP A 20 43.83 -15.18 1.76
N LEU A 21 42.75 -14.88 2.48
CA LEU A 21 42.19 -15.77 3.51
C LEU A 21 41.43 -16.98 2.94
N LEU A 22 40.87 -16.90 1.73
CA LEU A 22 40.03 -17.93 1.12
C LEU A 22 40.65 -18.49 -0.18
N GLY A 23 41.67 -19.34 -0.02
CA GLY A 23 42.27 -20.19 -1.07
C GLY A 23 42.66 -19.45 -2.35
N ASP A 24 42.66 -20.12 -3.51
CA ASP A 24 42.71 -19.51 -4.87
C ASP A 24 41.64 -20.04 -5.83
N SER A 25 40.76 -20.92 -5.33
CA SER A 25 39.77 -21.58 -6.19
C SER A 25 38.65 -20.61 -6.60
N PRO A 26 38.31 -20.50 -7.91
CA PRO A 26 37.26 -19.60 -8.40
C PRO A 26 35.85 -20.04 -7.96
N ALA A 27 35.69 -21.26 -7.45
CA ALA A 27 34.42 -21.78 -6.93
C ALA A 27 34.03 -21.19 -5.56
N GLN A 28 34.96 -20.56 -4.85
CA GLN A 28 34.68 -19.99 -3.52
C GLN A 28 34.11 -18.57 -3.63
N PHE A 29 32.78 -18.48 -3.57
CA PHE A 29 32.05 -17.20 -3.58
C PHE A 29 32.59 -16.20 -2.52
N GLY A 30 33.07 -16.70 -1.39
CA GLY A 30 33.58 -15.84 -0.31
C GLY A 30 34.78 -14.98 -0.64
N ARG A 31 35.54 -15.30 -1.69
CA ARG A 31 36.63 -14.45 -2.21
C ARG A 31 36.14 -13.05 -2.61
N THR A 32 34.88 -12.94 -3.00
CA THR A 32 34.26 -11.69 -3.46
C THR A 32 33.77 -10.81 -2.30
N THR A 33 33.85 -11.31 -1.07
CA THR A 33 33.27 -10.70 0.11
C THR A 33 34.33 -10.12 1.05
N ILE A 34 33.91 -9.22 1.93
CA ILE A 34 34.78 -8.61 2.95
C ILE A 34 35.48 -9.63 3.85
N VAL A 35 34.94 -10.86 3.95
CA VAL A 35 35.53 -11.97 4.73
C VAL A 35 36.91 -12.35 4.20
N ASN A 36 37.19 -12.18 2.91
CA ASN A 36 38.48 -12.52 2.33
C ASN A 36 39.63 -11.57 2.75
N VAL A 37 39.31 -10.36 3.21
CA VAL A 37 40.31 -9.34 3.59
C VAL A 37 40.88 -9.63 4.98
N PRO A 38 42.21 -9.67 5.18
CA PRO A 38 42.82 -9.93 6.49
C PRO A 38 42.53 -8.85 7.53
N THR A 39 42.50 -9.23 8.81
CA THR A 39 42.13 -8.33 9.94
C THR A 39 43.15 -7.23 10.21
N GLN A 40 44.42 -7.45 9.83
CA GLN A 40 45.50 -6.48 10.01
C GLN A 40 45.63 -5.48 8.84
N ASP A 41 44.82 -5.65 7.80
CA ASP A 41 44.95 -4.86 6.58
C ASP A 41 44.29 -3.48 6.69
N ARG A 42 44.93 -2.48 6.10
CA ARG A 42 44.41 -1.10 6.04
C ARG A 42 43.16 -1.01 5.16
N PHE A 43 42.91 -1.97 4.27
CA PHE A 43 41.74 -1.99 3.40
C PHE A 43 40.39 -2.05 4.13
N LEU A 44 40.34 -2.47 5.40
CA LEU A 44 39.11 -2.43 6.20
C LEU A 44 38.62 -0.99 6.49
N TRP A 45 39.52 -0.01 6.48
CA TRP A 45 39.14 1.41 6.57
C TRP A 45 38.32 1.85 5.37
N LEU A 46 38.65 1.36 4.18
CA LEU A 46 37.97 1.71 2.94
C LEU A 46 36.48 1.38 3.01
N HIS A 47 36.15 0.19 3.52
CA HIS A 47 34.77 -0.26 3.69
C HIS A 47 33.97 0.68 4.62
N SER A 48 34.59 1.12 5.71
CA SER A 48 33.98 2.03 6.69
C SER A 48 33.77 3.44 6.13
N VAL A 49 34.75 3.96 5.37
CA VAL A 49 34.65 5.25 4.70
C VAL A 49 33.58 5.24 3.61
N PHE A 50 33.49 4.15 2.84
CA PHE A 50 32.48 4.00 1.79
C PHE A 50 31.07 3.89 2.37
N ALA A 51 30.90 3.31 3.55
CA ALA A 51 29.60 3.28 4.23
C ALA A 51 29.09 4.70 4.55
N LEU A 52 29.97 5.59 5.04
CA LEU A 52 29.65 6.99 5.26
C LEU A 52 29.40 7.74 3.93
N LEU A 53 30.21 7.47 2.91
CA LEU A 53 30.02 8.05 1.57
C LEU A 53 28.66 7.67 0.98
N TYR A 54 28.23 6.41 1.14
CA TYR A 54 26.93 5.92 0.66
C TYR A 54 25.76 6.62 1.37
N PHE A 55 25.89 6.88 2.67
CA PHE A 55 24.92 7.69 3.41
C PHE A 55 24.83 9.11 2.84
N LEU A 56 25.96 9.81 2.71
CA LEU A 56 26.01 11.18 2.19
C LEU A 56 25.43 11.26 0.77
N LEU A 57 25.83 10.34 -0.10
CA LEU A 57 25.34 10.26 -1.46
C LEU A 57 23.82 10.04 -1.51
N THR A 58 23.30 9.14 -0.68
CA THR A 58 21.85 8.89 -0.60
C THR A 58 21.11 10.15 -0.15
N VAL A 59 21.61 10.86 0.86
CA VAL A 59 21.02 12.12 1.34
C VAL A 59 21.04 13.19 0.23
N LEU A 60 22.17 13.38 -0.47
CA LEU A 60 22.30 14.37 -1.52
C LEU A 60 21.36 14.08 -2.69
N CYS A 61 21.37 12.85 -3.21
CA CYS A 61 20.49 12.44 -4.31
C CYS A 61 19.01 12.57 -3.93
N MET A 62 18.61 12.11 -2.73
CA MET A 62 17.22 12.21 -2.30
C MET A 62 16.78 13.65 -2.11
N ARG A 63 17.63 14.53 -1.57
CA ARG A 63 17.31 15.96 -1.43
C ARG A 63 17.18 16.65 -2.78
N HIS A 64 18.10 16.39 -3.72
CA HIS A 64 18.07 16.96 -5.06
C HIS A 64 16.79 16.56 -5.81
N HIS A 65 16.49 15.26 -5.89
CA HIS A 65 15.32 14.80 -6.62
C HIS A 65 14.00 15.15 -5.92
N THR A 66 13.93 15.12 -4.60
CA THR A 66 12.72 15.54 -3.88
C THR A 66 12.46 17.04 -4.03
N ALA A 67 13.51 17.88 -4.12
CA ALA A 67 13.36 19.32 -4.36
C ALA A 67 12.90 19.65 -5.79
N SER A 68 13.26 18.80 -6.76
CA SER A 68 12.84 18.95 -8.16
C SER A 68 11.38 18.56 -8.42
N LEU A 69 10.74 17.83 -7.50
CA LEU A 69 9.33 17.44 -7.62
C LEU A 69 8.43 18.67 -7.42
N HIS A 70 8.01 19.28 -8.52
CA HIS A 70 6.99 20.32 -8.53
C HIS A 70 5.62 19.65 -8.43
N TYR A 71 4.94 19.87 -7.31
CA TYR A 71 3.55 19.48 -7.14
C TYR A 71 2.67 20.65 -7.57
N ARG A 72 1.67 20.41 -8.42
CA ARG A 72 0.61 21.41 -8.64
C ARG A 72 -0.07 21.67 -7.30
N GLU A 73 -0.08 22.92 -6.86
CA GLU A 73 -0.66 23.33 -5.57
C GLU A 73 -2.19 23.14 -5.51
N ASP A 74 -2.81 22.82 -6.66
CA ASP A 74 -4.24 22.54 -6.86
C ASP A 74 -4.82 21.41 -6.00
N ASP A 75 -3.99 20.56 -5.36
CA ASP A 75 -4.44 19.35 -4.66
C ASP A 75 -4.80 19.54 -3.17
N LYS A 76 -4.58 20.72 -2.60
CA LYS A 76 -5.15 21.05 -1.28
C LYS A 76 -6.36 21.94 -1.50
N VAL A 77 -7.51 21.56 -0.94
CA VAL A 77 -8.62 22.53 -0.83
C VAL A 77 -8.31 23.45 0.35
N VAL A 78 -7.33 24.31 0.14
CA VAL A 78 -6.78 25.19 1.17
C VAL A 78 -7.81 26.21 1.67
N ARG A 79 -8.90 26.43 0.92
CA ARG A 79 -10.08 27.22 1.33
C ARG A 79 -11.04 26.48 2.27
N THR A 80 -10.90 25.17 2.44
CA THR A 80 -11.81 24.36 3.28
C THR A 80 -11.09 23.77 4.48
N LEU A 81 -11.72 23.89 5.65
CA LEU A 81 -11.28 23.31 6.91
C LEU A 81 -12.12 22.09 7.25
N MET A 82 -11.46 21.02 7.67
CA MET A 82 -12.10 19.89 8.32
C MET A 82 -12.08 20.13 9.83
N VAL A 83 -13.26 20.27 10.41
CA VAL A 83 -13.48 20.47 11.85
C VAL A 83 -14.00 19.17 12.46
N THR A 84 -13.32 18.66 13.48
CA THR A 84 -13.68 17.43 14.19
C THR A 84 -14.06 17.71 15.64
N HIS A 85 -14.75 16.75 16.28
CA HIS A 85 -15.27 16.87 17.65
C HIS A 85 -16.42 17.88 17.81
N ILE A 86 -17.27 17.99 16.78
CA ILE A 86 -18.52 18.74 16.87
C ILE A 86 -19.56 17.84 17.58
N PRO A 87 -20.28 18.34 18.61
CA PRO A 87 -21.34 17.56 19.26
C PRO A 87 -22.42 17.12 18.26
N GLN A 88 -22.92 15.88 18.40
CA GLN A 88 -23.80 15.22 17.43
C GLN A 88 -25.27 15.71 17.47
N GLU A 89 -25.60 16.59 18.40
CA GLU A 89 -26.93 17.19 18.61
C GLU A 89 -27.16 18.47 17.77
N ILE A 90 -26.11 19.22 17.45
CA ILE A 90 -26.14 20.47 16.66
C ILE A 90 -26.40 20.26 15.17
N SER A 91 -27.65 20.17 14.72
CA SER A 91 -27.97 19.98 13.29
C SER A 91 -27.89 21.25 12.44
N ASP A 92 -27.87 22.43 13.06
CA ASP A 92 -27.97 23.71 12.34
C ASP A 92 -26.58 24.25 11.91
N PRO A 93 -26.29 24.37 10.60
CA PRO A 93 -25.04 24.96 10.10
C PRO A 93 -24.89 26.45 10.43
N SER A 94 -26.00 27.15 10.74
CA SER A 94 -25.98 28.58 11.09
C SER A 94 -25.16 28.85 12.36
N LEU A 95 -25.16 27.91 13.31
CA LEU A 95 -24.41 28.03 14.57
C LEU A 95 -22.90 28.00 14.33
N ILE A 96 -22.43 27.14 13.42
CA ILE A 96 -21.01 27.07 13.04
C ILE A 96 -20.60 28.35 12.31
N THR A 97 -21.45 28.82 11.39
CA THR A 97 -21.24 30.09 10.68
C THR A 97 -21.14 31.27 11.64
N LYS A 98 -22.07 31.34 12.62
CA LYS A 98 -22.07 32.36 13.68
C LYS A 98 -20.81 32.30 14.54
N HIS A 99 -20.33 31.10 14.88
CA HIS A 99 -19.06 30.96 15.62
C HIS A 99 -17.89 31.58 14.87
N PHE A 100 -17.69 31.24 13.59
CA PHE A 100 -16.58 31.78 12.83
C PHE A 100 -16.72 33.27 12.56
N HIS A 101 -17.94 33.77 12.34
CA HIS A 101 -18.18 35.20 12.15
C HIS A 101 -17.89 36.03 13.42
N GLU A 102 -18.25 35.54 14.60
CA GLU A 102 -17.99 36.24 15.87
C GLU A 102 -16.55 36.09 16.35
N ALA A 103 -15.97 34.88 16.24
CA ALA A 103 -14.62 34.60 16.71
C ALA A 103 -13.55 35.13 15.73
N TYR A 104 -13.88 35.22 14.43
CA TYR A 104 -12.97 35.69 13.37
C TYR A 104 -13.71 36.65 12.42
N PRO A 105 -13.91 37.93 12.80
CA PRO A 105 -14.71 38.89 12.02
C PRO A 105 -14.18 39.15 10.60
N SER A 106 -12.90 38.89 10.35
CA SER A 106 -12.27 39.01 9.03
C SER A 106 -12.47 37.79 8.12
N CYS A 107 -13.17 36.75 8.59
CA CYS A 107 -13.31 35.48 7.90
C CYS A 107 -14.78 35.23 7.53
N THR A 108 -15.04 35.09 6.24
CA THR A 108 -16.37 34.80 5.70
C THR A 108 -16.49 33.31 5.37
N VAL A 109 -17.49 32.66 5.95
CA VAL A 109 -17.84 31.26 5.66
C VAL A 109 -18.77 31.25 4.45
N THR A 110 -18.45 30.47 3.43
CA THR A 110 -19.27 30.32 2.23
C THR A 110 -20.20 29.12 2.31
N ASP A 111 -19.74 28.03 2.92
CA ASP A 111 -20.49 26.78 3.00
C ASP A 111 -20.08 25.94 4.22
N VAL A 112 -21.04 25.21 4.79
CA VAL A 112 -20.85 24.31 5.93
C VAL A 112 -21.52 22.98 5.63
N GLN A 113 -20.70 21.95 5.42
CA GLN A 113 -21.18 20.62 5.09
C GLN A 113 -20.91 19.63 6.23
N PHE A 114 -21.98 19.12 6.84
CA PHE A 114 -21.89 18.05 7.82
C PHE A 114 -21.56 16.70 7.17
N SER A 115 -20.82 15.87 7.91
CA SER A 115 -20.55 14.48 7.52
C SER A 115 -21.53 13.51 8.16
N TYR A 116 -21.86 12.43 7.45
CA TYR A 116 -22.82 11.41 7.88
C TYR A 116 -22.27 9.99 7.68
N ASP A 117 -22.78 9.01 8.44
CA ASP A 117 -22.46 7.60 8.19
C ASP A 117 -23.19 7.09 6.95
N VAL A 118 -22.46 7.05 5.83
CA VAL A 118 -22.97 6.63 4.51
C VAL A 118 -22.60 5.19 4.15
N ARG A 119 -21.93 4.42 5.02
CA ARG A 119 -21.42 3.07 4.68
C ARG A 119 -22.48 2.14 4.11
N ARG A 120 -23.61 2.04 4.82
CA ARG A 120 -24.73 1.17 4.39
C ARG A 120 -25.36 1.69 3.11
N LEU A 121 -25.50 3.00 2.98
CA LEU A 121 -26.07 3.64 1.79
C LEU A 121 -25.20 3.39 0.54
N MET A 122 -23.87 3.49 0.67
CA MET A 122 -22.92 3.18 -0.41
C MET A 122 -22.98 1.70 -0.83
N LYS A 123 -23.10 0.79 0.13
CA LYS A 123 -23.28 -0.64 -0.14
C LYS A 123 -24.59 -0.89 -0.91
N LEU A 124 -25.72 -0.33 -0.43
CA LEU A 124 -27.02 -0.46 -1.07
C LEU A 124 -27.03 0.15 -2.49
N ASP A 125 -26.41 1.31 -2.70
CA ASP A 125 -26.30 1.91 -4.04
C ASP A 125 -25.49 1.04 -5.01
N THR A 126 -24.41 0.41 -4.51
CA THR A 126 -23.61 -0.52 -5.32
C THR A 126 -24.42 -1.75 -5.73
N GLU A 127 -25.12 -2.38 -4.78
CA GLU A 127 -26.00 -3.54 -5.02
C GLU A 127 -27.16 -3.16 -5.96
N ARG A 128 -27.78 -2.00 -5.77
CA ARG A 128 -28.85 -1.45 -6.62
C ARG A 128 -28.39 -1.25 -8.05
N ARG A 129 -27.23 -0.61 -8.25
CA ARG A 129 -26.64 -0.41 -9.59
C ARG A 129 -26.28 -1.74 -10.27
N GLN A 130 -25.87 -2.75 -9.49
CA GLN A 130 -25.64 -4.10 -10.02
C GLN A 130 -26.96 -4.75 -10.48
N ALA A 131 -28.02 -4.66 -9.68
CA ALA A 131 -29.35 -5.17 -10.05
C ALA A 131 -29.91 -4.47 -11.31
N MET A 132 -29.84 -3.14 -11.36
CA MET A 132 -30.25 -2.33 -12.52
C MET A 132 -29.53 -2.75 -13.81
N LYS A 133 -28.21 -2.95 -13.74
CA LYS A 133 -27.41 -3.45 -14.88
C LYS A 133 -27.82 -4.86 -15.27
N GLY A 134 -28.15 -5.71 -14.31
CA GLY A 134 -28.69 -7.05 -14.54
C GLY A 134 -30.02 -7.00 -15.30
N ARG A 135 -30.95 -6.15 -14.87
CA ARG A 135 -32.25 -5.96 -15.54
C ARG A 135 -32.07 -5.45 -16.97
N LEU A 136 -31.29 -4.39 -17.17
CA LEU A 136 -31.04 -3.82 -18.50
C LEU A 136 -30.44 -4.84 -19.47
N TYR A 137 -29.51 -5.67 -18.98
CA TYR A 137 -28.90 -6.73 -19.78
C TYR A 137 -29.93 -7.77 -20.22
N PHE A 138 -30.77 -8.26 -19.30
CA PHE A 138 -31.78 -9.27 -19.64
C PHE A 138 -32.95 -8.70 -20.44
N ALA A 139 -33.37 -7.46 -20.20
CA ALA A 139 -34.40 -6.79 -21.00
C ALA A 139 -33.98 -6.67 -22.48
N GLY A 140 -32.75 -6.22 -22.75
CA GLY A 140 -32.22 -6.13 -24.11
C GLY A 140 -32.07 -7.49 -24.81
N ARG A 141 -31.80 -8.54 -24.04
CA ARG A 141 -31.68 -9.92 -24.55
C ARG A 141 -33.05 -10.57 -24.75
N SER A 142 -34.01 -10.26 -23.89
CA SER A 142 -35.41 -10.70 -23.94
C SER A 142 -36.12 -10.20 -25.20
N GLN A 143 -35.79 -8.98 -25.64
CA GLN A 143 -36.28 -8.44 -26.91
C GLN A 143 -35.80 -9.22 -28.15
N LYS A 144 -34.62 -9.87 -28.09
CA LYS A 144 -34.02 -10.59 -29.23
C LYS A 144 -34.32 -12.08 -29.22
N GLU A 145 -34.27 -12.71 -28.06
CA GLU A 145 -34.32 -14.18 -27.89
C GLU A 145 -35.60 -14.66 -27.18
N GLY A 146 -36.49 -13.74 -26.79
CA GLY A 146 -37.65 -14.04 -25.96
C GLY A 146 -37.31 -14.21 -24.48
N ARG A 147 -38.27 -14.66 -23.67
CA ARG A 147 -38.13 -14.74 -22.20
C ARG A 147 -36.99 -15.68 -21.79
N ILE A 148 -36.08 -15.18 -20.96
CA ILE A 148 -34.91 -15.93 -20.48
C ILE A 148 -35.15 -16.38 -19.05
N MET A 149 -35.12 -17.69 -18.82
CA MET A 149 -35.30 -18.28 -17.49
C MET A 149 -33.95 -18.55 -16.83
N ILE A 150 -33.76 -18.08 -15.59
CA ILE A 150 -32.56 -18.30 -14.78
C ILE A 150 -32.87 -19.14 -13.54
N LYS A 151 -31.87 -19.91 -13.06
CA LYS A 151 -31.92 -20.60 -11.76
C LYS A 151 -31.22 -19.70 -10.72
N THR A 152 -31.88 -19.35 -9.63
CA THR A 152 -31.35 -18.40 -8.62
C THR A 152 -30.53 -19.08 -7.52
N HIS A 153 -30.70 -20.39 -7.31
CA HIS A 153 -30.07 -21.10 -6.20
C HIS A 153 -28.54 -21.25 -6.41
N PRO A 154 -27.69 -20.96 -5.41
CA PRO A 154 -26.22 -21.05 -5.54
C PRO A 154 -25.71 -22.43 -5.99
N CYS A 155 -26.37 -23.52 -5.55
CA CYS A 155 -25.99 -24.89 -5.92
C CYS A 155 -26.40 -25.29 -7.35
N ALA A 156 -27.24 -24.51 -8.02
CA ALA A 156 -27.73 -24.80 -9.38
C ALA A 156 -26.65 -24.80 -10.46
N ARG A 157 -25.45 -24.31 -10.12
CA ARG A 157 -24.28 -24.28 -11.00
C ARG A 157 -23.28 -25.39 -10.72
N ILE A 158 -23.26 -25.91 -9.49
CA ILE A 158 -22.34 -26.98 -9.06
C ILE A 158 -22.90 -28.34 -9.49
N CYS A 159 -24.22 -28.53 -9.40
CA CYS A 159 -24.92 -29.61 -10.09
C CYS A 159 -25.76 -29.00 -11.22
N PRO A 160 -25.28 -29.02 -12.47
CA PRO A 160 -26.08 -28.62 -13.63
C PRO A 160 -27.23 -29.61 -13.93
N CYS A 161 -27.35 -30.65 -13.11
CA CYS A 161 -28.35 -31.68 -13.22
C CYS A 161 -29.77 -31.12 -13.01
N ASP A 162 -30.69 -31.40 -13.93
CA ASP A 162 -32.10 -30.98 -13.84
C ASP A 162 -32.88 -31.74 -12.77
N CYS A 163 -32.32 -32.81 -12.19
CA CYS A 163 -32.92 -33.60 -11.13
C CYS A 163 -32.94 -32.90 -9.75
N CYS A 164 -32.21 -31.80 -9.54
CA CYS A 164 -32.20 -31.07 -8.27
C CYS A 164 -33.37 -30.07 -8.09
N GLY A 165 -34.32 -29.99 -9.03
CA GLY A 165 -35.59 -29.26 -8.83
C GLY A 165 -35.46 -27.74 -8.61
N PHE A 166 -34.36 -27.10 -9.00
CA PHE A 166 -34.17 -25.67 -8.80
C PHE A 166 -35.22 -24.84 -9.57
N GLN A 167 -35.91 -23.95 -8.86
CA GLN A 167 -36.90 -23.05 -9.43
C GLN A 167 -36.26 -22.17 -10.51
N LYS A 168 -36.84 -22.21 -11.70
CA LYS A 168 -36.51 -21.32 -12.82
C LYS A 168 -37.42 -20.11 -12.73
N VAL A 169 -36.84 -18.91 -12.74
CA VAL A 169 -37.58 -17.63 -12.71
C VAL A 169 -37.20 -16.81 -13.94
N ASP A 170 -38.11 -15.94 -14.39
CA ASP A 170 -37.81 -14.99 -15.45
C ASP A 170 -36.70 -14.03 -14.96
N ALA A 171 -35.63 -13.92 -15.73
CA ALA A 171 -34.47 -13.13 -15.36
C ALA A 171 -34.78 -11.64 -15.27
N GLU A 172 -35.56 -11.12 -16.22
CA GLU A 172 -35.92 -9.70 -16.26
C GLU A 172 -36.77 -9.35 -15.04
N GLN A 173 -37.78 -10.17 -14.75
CA GLN A 173 -38.63 -9.99 -13.58
C GLN A 173 -37.84 -10.09 -12.27
N TYR A 174 -36.96 -11.09 -12.14
CA TYR A 174 -36.13 -11.27 -10.94
C TYR A 174 -35.25 -10.05 -10.65
N TYR A 175 -34.54 -9.52 -11.66
CA TYR A 175 -33.70 -8.34 -11.46
C TYR A 175 -34.52 -7.06 -11.28
N ALA A 176 -35.73 -6.97 -11.84
CA ALA A 176 -36.65 -5.87 -11.60
C ALA A 176 -37.14 -5.83 -10.15
N GLU A 177 -37.64 -6.95 -9.63
CA GLU A 177 -38.06 -7.08 -8.23
C GLU A 177 -36.88 -6.80 -7.27
N MET A 178 -35.67 -7.26 -7.63
CA MET A 178 -34.47 -7.00 -6.84
C MET A 178 -34.06 -5.51 -6.87
N GLU A 179 -34.13 -4.86 -8.03
CA GLU A 179 -33.85 -3.42 -8.15
C GLU A 179 -34.85 -2.57 -7.35
N GLU A 180 -36.15 -2.91 -7.44
CA GLU A 180 -37.21 -2.23 -6.69
C GLU A 180 -36.99 -2.35 -5.19
N LYS A 181 -36.81 -3.58 -4.67
CA LYS A 181 -36.51 -3.82 -3.26
C LYS A 181 -35.28 -3.04 -2.77
N LEU A 182 -34.20 -3.04 -3.55
CA LEU A 182 -32.98 -2.32 -3.19
C LEU A 182 -33.16 -0.80 -3.26
N THR A 183 -34.04 -0.31 -4.14
CA THR A 183 -34.38 1.11 -4.24
C THR A 183 -35.23 1.56 -3.05
N ASP A 184 -36.16 0.74 -2.58
CA ASP A 184 -36.93 0.98 -1.37
C ASP A 184 -36.03 1.01 -0.13
N GLU A 185 -35.15 0.02 0.02
CA GLU A 185 -34.17 -0.02 1.11
C GLU A 185 -33.20 1.17 1.06
N PHE A 186 -32.74 1.56 -0.13
CA PHE A 186 -31.90 2.74 -0.33
C PHE A 186 -32.63 4.02 0.08
N THR A 187 -33.88 4.20 -0.32
CA THR A 187 -34.68 5.39 -0.01
C THR A 187 -34.99 5.47 1.49
N ALA A 188 -35.35 4.34 2.11
CA ALA A 188 -35.56 4.24 3.54
C ALA A 188 -34.28 4.56 4.33
N GLU A 189 -33.12 4.09 3.88
CA GLU A 189 -31.84 4.39 4.51
C GLU A 189 -31.42 5.86 4.27
N ARG A 190 -31.64 6.41 3.08
CA ARG A 190 -31.40 7.83 2.75
C ARG A 190 -32.17 8.77 3.68
N ASN A 191 -33.44 8.47 3.96
CA ASN A 191 -34.27 9.24 4.89
C ASN A 191 -33.76 9.18 6.34
N ARG A 192 -32.98 8.14 6.70
CA ARG A 192 -32.36 7.99 8.03
C ARG A 192 -30.99 8.67 8.16
N ILE A 193 -30.37 9.11 7.05
CA ILE A 193 -29.03 9.72 7.06
C ILE A 193 -28.92 10.94 7.98
N PRO A 194 -29.88 11.89 8.00
CA PRO A 194 -29.80 13.06 8.88
C PRO A 194 -29.67 12.69 10.37
N LEU A 195 -30.18 11.52 10.77
CA LEU A 195 -30.10 11.00 12.15
C LEU A 195 -28.73 10.36 12.46
N LYS A 196 -27.92 10.04 11.45
CA LYS A 196 -26.61 9.36 11.56
C LYS A 196 -25.45 10.33 11.37
N ARG A 197 -25.55 11.48 12.03
CA ARG A 197 -24.57 12.55 11.88
C ARG A 197 -23.27 12.22 12.59
N LEU A 198 -22.16 12.57 11.96
CA LEU A 198 -20.82 12.43 12.52
C LEU A 198 -20.38 13.75 13.17
N GLY A 199 -19.47 13.67 14.15
CA GLY A 199 -18.89 14.84 14.80
C GLY A 199 -17.85 15.58 13.96
N THR A 200 -18.04 15.60 12.63
CA THR A 200 -17.11 16.15 11.64
C THR A 200 -17.88 17.00 10.63
N ALA A 201 -17.35 18.18 10.31
CA ALA A 201 -17.88 19.05 9.26
C ALA A 201 -16.75 19.63 8.40
N PHE A 202 -17.08 19.93 7.15
CA PHE A 202 -16.23 20.66 6.21
C PHE A 202 -16.76 22.08 6.11
N VAL A 203 -15.92 23.06 6.44
CA VAL A 203 -16.27 24.48 6.44
C VAL A 203 -15.44 25.17 5.37
N THR A 204 -16.10 25.70 4.35
CA THR A 204 -15.44 26.40 3.24
C THR A 204 -15.49 27.89 3.48
N PHE A 205 -14.36 28.55 3.24
CA PHE A 205 -14.19 29.99 3.38
C PHE A 205 -13.97 30.63 2.02
N GLN A 206 -14.24 31.94 1.94
CA GLN A 206 -14.08 32.69 0.69
C GLN A 206 -12.62 32.69 0.21
N ASP A 207 -11.68 32.93 1.12
CA ASP A 207 -10.26 33.05 0.81
C ASP A 207 -9.38 32.08 1.61
N GLU A 208 -8.28 31.68 0.97
CA GLU A 208 -7.26 30.82 1.54
C GLU A 208 -6.53 31.46 2.74
N ARG A 209 -6.46 32.79 2.76
CA ARG A 209 -5.83 33.53 3.86
C ARG A 209 -6.63 33.38 5.16
N MET A 210 -7.95 33.24 5.05
CA MET A 210 -8.85 33.10 6.20
C MET A 210 -8.60 31.77 6.93
N THR A 211 -8.50 30.68 6.18
CA THR A 211 -8.21 29.35 6.76
C THR A 211 -6.83 29.29 7.40
N ALA A 212 -5.84 29.97 6.83
CA ALA A 212 -4.49 30.07 7.39
C ALA A 212 -4.49 30.78 8.75
N VAL A 213 -5.24 31.87 8.90
CA VAL A 213 -5.39 32.59 10.19
C VAL A 213 -6.02 31.69 11.24
N ILE A 214 -7.11 31.01 10.90
CA ILE A 214 -7.84 30.12 11.82
C ILE A 214 -6.94 28.95 12.26
N ILE A 215 -6.26 28.29 11.31
CA ILE A 215 -5.34 27.20 11.63
C ILE A 215 -4.18 27.69 12.49
N GLN A 216 -3.65 28.88 12.21
CA GLN A 216 -2.57 29.44 13.01
C GLN A 216 -3.00 29.71 14.46
N ASP A 217 -4.24 30.12 14.70
CA ASP A 217 -4.77 30.30 16.05
C ASP A 217 -5.03 28.95 16.74
N CYS A 218 -5.75 28.04 16.07
CA CYS A 218 -6.10 26.72 16.62
C CYS A 218 -4.89 25.79 16.81
N SER A 219 -3.80 25.97 16.05
CA SER A 219 -2.58 25.14 16.16
C SER A 219 -1.62 25.59 17.26
N ARG A 220 -1.83 26.75 17.87
CA ARG A 220 -1.01 27.19 19.01
C ARG A 220 -1.24 26.25 20.18
N PRO A 221 -0.18 25.86 20.92
CA PRO A 221 -0.34 25.02 22.08
C PRO A 221 -1.27 25.71 23.08
N ARG A 222 -2.29 24.98 23.57
CA ARG A 222 -3.35 25.51 24.46
C ARG A 222 -2.79 26.20 25.70
N CYS A 223 -1.57 25.86 26.12
CA CYS A 223 -0.86 26.49 27.24
C CYS A 223 -0.47 27.96 26.99
N ARG A 224 -0.43 28.44 25.74
CA ARG A 224 -0.07 29.84 25.42
C ARG A 224 -1.27 30.75 25.19
N ARG A 225 -2.32 30.26 24.51
CA ARG A 225 -3.54 31.02 24.23
C ARG A 225 -4.67 30.05 23.88
N ALA A 226 -5.84 30.25 24.47
CA ALA A 226 -7.05 29.55 24.04
C ALA A 226 -7.52 30.10 22.69
N PRO A 227 -8.15 29.28 21.83
CA PRO A 227 -8.74 29.76 20.58
C PRO A 227 -9.75 30.88 20.84
N GLN A 228 -9.94 31.75 19.85
CA GLN A 228 -10.99 32.78 19.91
C GLN A 228 -12.36 32.16 20.23
N GLN A 229 -13.09 32.79 21.14
CA GLN A 229 -14.41 32.35 21.58
C GLN A 229 -15.50 33.23 20.98
N SER A 230 -16.71 32.67 20.95
CA SER A 230 -17.94 33.31 20.46
C SER A 230 -19.10 33.04 21.43
N SER A 231 -20.23 33.73 21.23
CA SER A 231 -21.44 33.54 22.04
C SER A 231 -21.98 32.11 22.03
N VAL A 232 -21.73 31.37 20.94
CA VAL A 232 -22.15 29.97 20.74
C VAL A 232 -21.12 28.93 21.20
N THR A 233 -19.96 29.36 21.70
CA THR A 233 -18.89 28.47 22.17
C THR A 233 -19.31 27.47 23.26
N PRO A 234 -20.12 27.84 24.28
CA PRO A 234 -20.54 26.86 25.29
C PRO A 234 -21.47 25.77 24.72
N ILE A 235 -22.23 26.09 23.67
CA ILE A 235 -23.14 25.16 22.99
C ILE A 235 -22.36 24.23 22.05
N LEU A 236 -21.43 24.80 21.28
CA LEU A 236 -20.64 24.08 20.28
C LEU A 236 -19.46 23.30 20.87
N HIS A 237 -19.10 23.57 22.13
CA HIS A 237 -17.87 23.10 22.76
C HIS A 237 -16.62 23.34 21.89
N SER A 238 -16.53 24.52 21.24
CA SER A 238 -15.47 24.85 20.26
C SER A 238 -14.04 24.68 20.78
N HIS A 239 -13.83 24.78 22.10
CA HIS A 239 -12.54 24.51 22.74
C HIS A 239 -12.00 23.07 22.55
N GLN A 240 -12.86 22.10 22.23
CA GLN A 240 -12.48 20.71 21.99
C GLN A 240 -12.26 20.40 20.51
N TRP A 241 -12.55 21.34 19.61
CA TRP A 241 -12.48 21.10 18.18
C TRP A 241 -11.07 20.79 17.70
N GLY A 242 -10.98 19.83 16.79
CA GLY A 242 -9.78 19.58 16.00
C GLY A 242 -9.92 20.26 14.65
N VAL A 243 -9.14 21.31 14.39
CA VAL A 243 -9.19 22.05 13.13
C VAL A 243 -7.96 21.73 12.29
N ARG A 244 -8.18 21.27 11.05
CA ARG A 244 -7.12 21.01 10.07
C ARG A 244 -7.59 21.36 8.66
N TYR A 245 -6.64 21.57 7.74
CA TYR A 245 -6.98 21.68 6.32
C TYR A 245 -7.74 20.43 5.87
N ALA A 246 -8.79 20.63 5.07
CA ALA A 246 -9.51 19.52 4.48
C ALA A 246 -8.60 18.79 3.47
N PRO A 247 -8.55 17.45 3.49
CA PRO A 247 -7.97 16.68 2.39
C PRO A 247 -8.79 16.91 1.11
N ALA A 248 -8.25 16.58 -0.07
CA ALA A 248 -9.04 16.61 -1.29
C ALA A 248 -10.27 15.67 -1.17
N PRO A 249 -11.45 16.01 -1.73
CA PRO A 249 -12.64 15.17 -1.62
C PRO A 249 -12.43 13.71 -2.09
N ASN A 250 -11.59 13.51 -3.11
CA ASN A 250 -11.25 12.18 -3.64
C ASN A 250 -10.26 11.39 -2.76
N ASP A 251 -9.57 12.06 -1.83
CA ASP A 251 -8.66 11.44 -0.85
C ASP A 251 -9.42 11.00 0.42
N VAL A 252 -10.65 11.49 0.64
CA VAL A 252 -11.50 11.11 1.77
C VAL A 252 -12.12 9.74 1.53
N ILE A 253 -11.93 8.82 2.47
CA ILE A 253 -12.62 7.52 2.50
C ILE A 253 -13.90 7.68 3.32
N TRP A 254 -14.99 8.03 2.64
CA TRP A 254 -16.29 8.31 3.25
C TRP A 254 -16.81 7.13 4.09
N GLU A 255 -16.52 5.89 3.69
CA GLU A 255 -16.87 4.69 4.44
C GLU A 255 -16.21 4.63 5.82
N ASN A 256 -14.97 5.10 5.94
CA ASN A 256 -14.21 4.99 7.19
C ASN A 256 -14.46 6.17 8.14
N LEU A 257 -15.05 7.26 7.66
CA LEU A 257 -15.23 8.50 8.43
C LEU A 257 -16.07 8.31 9.69
N ALA A 258 -16.96 7.31 9.71
CA ALA A 258 -17.78 6.96 10.87
C ALA A 258 -16.98 6.33 12.02
N VAL A 259 -15.83 5.71 11.73
CA VAL A 259 -14.98 5.07 12.74
C VAL A 259 -14.07 6.13 13.36
N SER A 260 -14.38 6.58 14.57
CA SER A 260 -13.64 7.68 15.21
C SER A 260 -13.42 7.46 16.71
N GLY A 261 -12.51 8.27 17.28
CA GLY A 261 -12.29 8.33 18.72
C GLY A 261 -11.71 7.05 19.33
N PRO A 262 -12.18 6.62 20.52
CA PRO A 262 -11.59 5.48 21.25
C PRO A 262 -11.78 4.15 20.52
N VAL A 263 -12.87 3.98 19.76
CA VAL A 263 -13.12 2.75 18.98
C VAL A 263 -12.02 2.50 17.96
N TRP A 264 -11.59 3.57 17.27
CA TRP A 264 -10.48 3.49 16.33
C TRP A 264 -9.17 3.10 17.01
N TRP A 265 -8.87 3.68 18.19
CA TRP A 265 -7.66 3.34 18.95
C TRP A 265 -7.65 1.89 19.44
N VAL A 266 -8.76 1.39 19.98
CA VAL A 266 -8.88 -0.01 20.40
C VAL A 266 -8.68 -0.93 19.21
N ARG A 267 -9.30 -0.62 18.07
CA ARG A 267 -9.15 -1.40 16.83
C ARG A 267 -7.70 -1.39 16.34
N LEU A 268 -7.05 -0.22 16.32
CA LEU A 268 -5.64 -0.08 15.96
C LEU A 268 -4.75 -0.96 16.88
N VAL A 269 -4.89 -0.83 18.20
CA VAL A 269 -4.07 -1.59 19.15
C VAL A 269 -4.34 -3.09 19.02
N ALA A 270 -5.61 -3.50 18.94
CA ALA A 270 -5.98 -4.90 18.82
C ALA A 270 -5.45 -5.53 17.53
N LEU A 271 -5.58 -4.85 16.37
CA LEU A 271 -5.08 -5.36 15.09
C LEU A 271 -3.55 -5.42 15.06
N ASN A 272 -2.85 -4.40 15.57
CA ASN A 272 -1.39 -4.42 15.60
C ASN A 272 -0.86 -5.44 16.62
N LEU A 273 -1.53 -5.63 17.75
CA LEU A 273 -1.19 -6.67 18.72
C LEU A 273 -1.45 -8.06 18.15
N ALA A 274 -2.60 -8.29 17.50
CA ALA A 274 -2.91 -9.55 16.84
C ALA A 274 -1.94 -9.85 15.70
N LEU A 275 -1.58 -8.85 14.90
CA LEU A 275 -0.55 -8.96 13.87
C LEU A 275 0.79 -9.32 14.49
N PHE A 276 1.22 -8.62 15.55
CA PHE A 276 2.46 -8.93 16.25
C PHE A 276 2.49 -10.36 16.79
N ILE A 277 1.41 -10.80 17.46
CA ILE A 277 1.25 -12.17 17.97
C ILE A 277 1.29 -13.18 16.83
N LEU A 278 0.51 -12.95 15.76
CA LEU A 278 0.48 -13.82 14.59
C LEU A 278 1.89 -13.97 14.02
N LEU A 279 2.58 -12.86 13.77
CA LEU A 279 3.93 -12.88 13.23
C LEU A 279 4.91 -13.56 14.18
N PHE A 280 4.82 -13.31 15.48
CA PHE A 280 5.64 -13.92 16.52
C PHE A 280 5.53 -15.45 16.54
N PHE A 281 4.30 -15.98 16.55
CA PHE A 281 4.09 -17.42 16.58
C PHE A 281 4.34 -18.08 15.21
N LEU A 282 4.10 -17.35 14.12
CA LEU A 282 4.13 -17.88 12.75
C LEU A 282 5.51 -17.76 12.07
N THR A 283 6.47 -16.99 12.60
CA THR A 283 7.92 -17.13 12.26
C THR A 283 8.59 -18.30 12.97
N THR A 284 8.02 -18.71 14.10
CA THR A 284 8.52 -19.76 14.98
C THR A 284 8.10 -21.21 14.62
N PRO A 285 7.33 -21.58 13.57
CA PRO A 285 6.92 -22.96 13.30
C PRO A 285 8.08 -23.93 13.07
N ALA A 286 9.15 -23.52 12.38
CA ALA A 286 10.36 -24.34 12.22
C ALA A 286 11.02 -24.64 13.57
N VAL A 287 10.91 -23.71 14.52
CA VAL A 287 11.38 -23.87 15.90
C VAL A 287 10.42 -24.70 16.73
N VAL A 288 9.11 -24.47 16.64
CA VAL A 288 8.10 -25.28 17.36
C VAL A 288 8.19 -26.72 16.92
N VAL A 289 8.35 -27.00 15.62
CA VAL A 289 8.55 -28.36 15.12
C VAL A 289 9.88 -28.95 15.61
N SER A 290 10.99 -28.21 15.52
CA SER A 290 12.30 -28.71 16.01
C SER A 290 12.44 -28.77 17.52
N THR A 291 11.65 -28.01 18.29
CA THR A 291 11.57 -28.10 19.75
C THR A 291 10.56 -29.15 20.20
N MET A 292 9.46 -29.38 19.48
CA MET A 292 8.59 -30.55 19.69
C MET A 292 9.37 -31.84 19.57
N ASP A 293 10.28 -31.93 18.60
CA ASP A 293 11.21 -33.06 18.42
C ASP A 293 12.20 -33.17 19.60
N ARG A 294 12.65 -32.03 20.15
CA ARG A 294 13.63 -31.97 21.26
C ARG A 294 13.04 -32.22 22.65
N PHE A 295 11.76 -31.93 22.88
CA PHE A 295 11.10 -32.08 24.19
C PHE A 295 10.45 -33.45 24.40
N ASN A 296 10.65 -34.42 23.51
CA ASN A 296 10.13 -35.79 23.61
C ASN A 296 8.61 -35.84 23.91
N VAL A 297 7.85 -34.81 23.49
CA VAL A 297 6.38 -34.73 23.58
C VAL A 297 5.73 -35.51 22.41
N THR A 298 6.52 -36.34 21.74
CA THR A 298 6.23 -37.11 20.53
C THR A 298 5.99 -38.59 20.80
N HIS A 299 5.68 -39.01 22.04
CA HIS A 299 5.22 -40.39 22.27
C HIS A 299 3.96 -40.79 21.45
N PRO A 300 3.07 -39.86 21.00
CA PRO A 300 2.01 -40.18 20.02
C PRO A 300 2.36 -39.87 18.55
N VAL A 301 3.54 -39.28 18.27
CA VAL A 301 3.94 -38.84 16.91
C VAL A 301 5.00 -39.75 16.29
N GLU A 302 5.77 -40.48 17.10
CA GLU A 302 6.61 -41.59 16.61
C GLU A 302 5.80 -42.72 15.97
N SER A 303 4.51 -42.87 16.30
CA SER A 303 3.61 -43.81 15.61
C SER A 303 3.15 -43.33 14.23
N LEU A 304 3.46 -42.08 13.86
CA LEU A 304 3.24 -41.51 12.52
C LEU A 304 4.60 -41.30 11.85
N GLN A 305 5.33 -42.39 11.57
CA GLN A 305 6.54 -42.42 10.72
C GLN A 305 6.22 -42.10 9.24
N ASN A 306 5.47 -41.04 8.98
CA ASN A 306 5.23 -40.60 7.61
C ASN A 306 6.19 -39.45 7.30
N PRO A 307 7.24 -39.67 6.46
CA PRO A 307 8.22 -38.64 6.12
C PRO A 307 7.60 -37.37 5.51
N VAL A 308 6.36 -37.47 5.03
CA VAL A 308 5.53 -36.34 4.59
C VAL A 308 5.20 -35.38 5.73
N ILE A 309 4.90 -35.86 6.94
CA ILE A 309 4.50 -34.97 8.05
C ILE A 309 5.74 -34.34 8.70
N THR A 310 6.84 -35.08 8.82
CA THR A 310 8.03 -34.61 9.54
C THR A 310 8.96 -33.74 8.68
N GLN A 311 9.02 -33.95 7.36
CA GLN A 311 9.92 -33.18 6.48
C GLN A 311 9.19 -32.18 5.56
N PHE A 312 8.00 -32.54 5.07
CA PHE A 312 7.28 -31.71 4.11
C PHE A 312 6.39 -30.65 4.78
N LEU A 313 5.72 -30.96 5.89
CA LEU A 313 4.87 -29.98 6.61
C LEU A 313 5.62 -28.71 7.04
N PRO A 314 6.84 -28.76 7.63
CA PRO A 314 7.55 -27.55 8.04
C PRO A 314 7.95 -26.69 6.85
N THR A 315 8.38 -27.32 5.76
CA THR A 315 8.79 -26.65 4.52
C THR A 315 7.59 -26.00 3.82
N LEU A 316 6.46 -26.71 3.72
CA LEU A 316 5.22 -26.18 3.17
C LEU A 316 4.69 -25.00 4.00
N LEU A 317 4.75 -25.11 5.33
CA LEU A 317 4.25 -24.07 6.24
C LEU A 317 5.12 -22.80 6.16
N LEU A 318 6.44 -22.95 6.05
CA LEU A 318 7.37 -21.84 5.77
C LEU A 318 7.08 -21.18 4.41
N TRP A 319 6.83 -21.97 3.36
CA TRP A 319 6.51 -21.44 2.03
C TRP A 319 5.18 -20.70 2.01
N MET A 320 4.11 -21.30 2.55
CA MET A 320 2.79 -20.67 2.67
C MET A 320 2.88 -19.37 3.46
N PHE A 321 3.63 -19.36 4.56
CA PHE A 321 3.81 -18.17 5.37
C PHE A 321 4.54 -17.06 4.61
N SER A 322 5.65 -17.37 3.93
CA SER A 322 6.41 -16.40 3.13
C SER A 322 5.53 -15.71 2.07
N VAL A 323 4.59 -16.45 1.47
CA VAL A 323 3.63 -15.91 0.51
C VAL A 323 2.51 -15.12 1.19
N CYS A 324 1.93 -15.61 2.30
CA CYS A 324 0.78 -14.98 2.96
C CYS A 324 1.13 -13.72 3.76
N LEU A 325 2.35 -13.64 4.27
CA LEU A 325 2.79 -12.62 5.22
C LEU A 325 2.68 -11.17 4.71
N PRO A 326 3.08 -10.82 3.47
CA PRO A 326 2.89 -9.46 2.96
C PRO A 326 1.40 -9.10 2.83
N PHE A 327 0.54 -10.08 2.49
CA PHE A 327 -0.90 -9.88 2.44
C PHE A 327 -1.49 -9.65 3.83
N LEU A 328 -1.04 -10.39 4.86
CA LEU A 328 -1.50 -10.20 6.23
C LEU A 328 -1.19 -8.79 6.75
N VAL A 329 0.01 -8.27 6.49
CA VAL A 329 0.38 -6.90 6.88
C VAL A 329 -0.45 -5.87 6.10
N TYR A 330 -0.65 -6.08 4.80
CA TYR A 330 -1.52 -5.21 3.99
C TYR A 330 -2.96 -5.17 4.52
N TYR A 331 -3.58 -6.32 4.75
CA TYR A 331 -4.94 -6.39 5.27
C TYR A 331 -5.05 -5.82 6.69
N SER A 332 -4.02 -5.95 7.52
CA SER A 332 -4.01 -5.32 8.84
C SER A 332 -4.15 -3.79 8.74
N ALA A 333 -3.45 -3.16 7.80
CA ALA A 333 -3.49 -1.71 7.59
C ALA A 333 -4.83 -1.26 6.98
N PHE A 334 -5.39 -2.04 6.03
CA PHE A 334 -6.73 -1.80 5.48
C PHE A 334 -7.82 -1.88 6.56
N LEU A 335 -7.74 -2.88 7.44
CA LEU A 335 -8.69 -3.08 8.52
C LEU A 335 -8.62 -1.99 9.61
N GLU A 336 -7.62 -1.11 9.64
CA GLU A 336 -7.55 -0.01 10.61
C GLU A 336 -8.52 1.14 10.30
N CYS A 337 -9.15 1.16 9.13
CA CYS A 337 -10.15 2.16 8.74
C CYS A 337 -9.66 3.61 8.86
N HIS A 338 -8.55 3.95 8.19
CA HIS A 338 -8.08 5.34 8.11
C HIS A 338 -9.05 6.21 7.31
N TRP A 339 -9.19 7.49 7.66
CA TRP A 339 -10.14 8.41 6.99
C TRP A 339 -9.69 8.90 5.62
N THR A 340 -8.39 8.85 5.33
CA THR A 340 -7.82 9.37 4.08
C THR A 340 -6.94 8.33 3.41
N ARG A 341 -7.07 8.18 2.09
CA ARG A 341 -6.31 7.22 1.27
C ARG A 341 -4.81 7.47 1.35
N SER A 342 -4.40 8.74 1.39
CA SER A 342 -3.01 9.16 1.55
C SER A 342 -2.39 8.67 2.85
N ASN A 343 -3.11 8.81 3.97
CA ASN A 343 -2.63 8.36 5.28
C ASN A 343 -2.59 6.83 5.38
N GLU A 344 -3.61 6.15 4.83
CA GLU A 344 -3.64 4.69 4.74
C GLU A 344 -2.41 4.17 3.99
N ASN A 345 -2.17 4.66 2.77
CA ASN A 345 -1.01 4.27 1.97
C ASN A 345 0.32 4.57 2.66
N GLN A 346 0.43 5.73 3.31
CA GLN A 346 1.63 6.10 4.04
C GLN A 346 1.89 5.15 5.22
N LEU A 347 0.88 4.78 6.00
CA LEU A 347 1.05 3.86 7.12
C LEU A 347 1.33 2.44 6.66
N THR A 348 0.64 1.96 5.62
CA THR A 348 0.93 0.69 4.95
C THR A 348 2.39 0.63 4.52
N MET A 349 2.92 1.69 3.90
CA MET A 349 4.32 1.77 3.48
C MET A 349 5.31 1.56 4.64
N HIS A 350 5.12 2.29 5.75
CA HIS A 350 6.04 2.18 6.90
C HIS A 350 5.93 0.83 7.60
N LYS A 351 4.70 0.32 7.80
CA LYS A 351 4.45 -0.96 8.46
C LYS A 351 5.00 -2.12 7.65
N CYS A 352 4.67 -2.20 6.37
CA CYS A 352 5.19 -3.22 5.46
C CYS A 352 6.72 -3.15 5.38
N TYR A 353 7.32 -1.96 5.28
CA TYR A 353 8.78 -1.83 5.23
C TYR A 353 9.47 -2.30 6.50
N LEU A 354 9.05 -1.80 7.68
CA LEU A 354 9.63 -2.21 8.96
C LEU A 354 9.60 -3.74 9.10
N PHE A 355 8.45 -4.31 8.75
CA PHE A 355 8.21 -5.73 8.89
C PHE A 355 9.01 -6.56 7.87
N LEU A 356 9.06 -6.14 6.60
CA LEU A 356 9.90 -6.78 5.58
C LEU A 356 11.39 -6.69 5.92
N VAL A 357 11.88 -5.56 6.43
CA VAL A 357 13.27 -5.43 6.89
C VAL A 357 13.56 -6.41 8.02
N PHE A 358 12.67 -6.52 9.00
CA PHE A 358 12.85 -7.47 10.10
C PHE A 358 12.90 -8.93 9.61
N MET A 359 12.00 -9.30 8.69
CA MET A 359 11.87 -10.67 8.19
C MET A 359 12.91 -11.07 7.14
N VAL A 360 13.21 -10.18 6.20
CA VAL A 360 14.11 -10.47 5.07
C VAL A 360 15.55 -10.20 5.45
N ILE A 361 15.82 -9.12 6.21
CA ILE A 361 17.18 -8.74 6.56
C ILE A 361 17.54 -9.25 7.95
N ILE A 362 16.84 -8.83 9.00
CA ILE A 362 17.33 -9.03 10.38
C ILE A 362 17.33 -10.51 10.79
N LEU A 363 16.22 -11.23 10.64
CA LEU A 363 16.11 -12.63 11.08
C LEU A 363 17.08 -13.58 10.35
N PRO A 364 17.15 -13.61 9.00
CA PRO A 364 18.04 -14.52 8.30
C PRO A 364 19.51 -14.18 8.53
N SER A 365 19.84 -12.89 8.64
CA SER A 365 21.22 -12.44 8.79
C SER A 365 21.79 -12.70 10.17
N LEU A 366 20.96 -12.77 11.21
CA LEU A 366 21.39 -13.17 12.55
C LEU A 366 21.41 -14.69 12.75
N GLY A 367 20.95 -15.48 11.76
CA GLY A 367 20.78 -16.93 11.90
C GLY A 367 19.80 -17.31 13.01
N LEU A 368 19.02 -16.34 13.49
CA LEU A 368 18.08 -16.50 14.60
C LEU A 368 16.80 -17.10 14.05
N THR A 369 16.75 -18.42 14.03
CA THR A 369 15.52 -19.14 13.72
C THR A 369 14.52 -19.07 14.87
N SER A 370 14.94 -18.76 16.11
CA SER A 370 14.08 -18.67 17.31
C SER A 370 14.18 -17.35 18.08
N LEU A 371 13.06 -16.97 18.68
CA LEU A 371 12.94 -15.78 19.54
C LEU A 371 13.58 -15.98 20.93
N ASP A 372 13.66 -17.22 21.43
CA ASP A 372 14.44 -17.56 22.65
C ASP A 372 15.92 -17.19 22.47
N LEU A 373 16.50 -17.50 21.31
CA LEU A 373 17.87 -17.09 20.97
C LEU A 373 17.98 -15.57 20.79
N PHE A 374 16.94 -14.90 20.26
CA PHE A 374 16.92 -13.44 20.15
C PHE A 374 16.85 -12.73 21.51
N PHE A 375 15.99 -13.17 22.44
CA PHE A 375 15.89 -12.57 23.77
C PHE A 375 17.10 -12.91 24.64
N ARG A 376 17.64 -14.13 24.56
CA ARG A 376 18.92 -14.48 25.20
C ARG A 376 20.05 -13.64 24.62
N TRP A 377 20.12 -13.47 23.30
CA TRP A 377 21.10 -12.56 22.68
C TRP A 377 20.93 -11.10 23.13
N LEU A 378 19.69 -10.59 23.22
CA LEU A 378 19.41 -9.18 23.52
C LEU A 378 19.58 -8.83 25.01
N PHE A 379 19.34 -9.78 25.91
CA PHE A 379 19.29 -9.54 27.37
C PHE A 379 20.32 -10.33 28.20
N ASP A 380 20.96 -11.37 27.66
CA ASP A 380 21.94 -12.18 28.40
C ASP A 380 23.38 -11.78 28.03
N ILE A 381 24.05 -11.11 28.96
CA ILE A 381 25.43 -10.60 28.80
C ILE A 381 26.44 -11.75 28.75
N HIS A 382 26.17 -12.90 29.38
CA HIS A 382 27.08 -14.06 29.41
C HIS A 382 26.92 -14.97 28.18
N PHE A 383 25.86 -14.80 27.40
CA PHE A 383 25.66 -15.53 26.15
C PHE A 383 26.70 -15.15 25.08
N LEU A 384 27.18 -13.90 25.07
CA LEU A 384 28.14 -13.39 24.08
C LEU A 384 29.49 -14.12 24.10
N ASP A 385 29.99 -14.54 25.27
CA ASP A 385 31.28 -15.24 25.38
C ASP A 385 31.26 -16.66 24.80
N SER A 386 30.15 -17.39 25.03
CA SER A 386 29.94 -18.73 24.43
C SER A 386 29.51 -18.66 22.96
N ALA A 387 28.97 -17.51 22.54
CA ALA A 387 28.42 -17.30 21.19
C ALA A 387 29.38 -16.60 20.22
N ASN A 388 30.52 -16.05 20.67
CA ASN A 388 31.55 -15.50 19.76
C ASN A 388 31.97 -16.52 18.68
N LEU A 389 32.10 -17.81 19.03
CA LEU A 389 32.37 -18.91 18.09
C LEU A 389 31.17 -19.24 17.16
N LYS A 390 29.92 -19.00 17.59
CA LYS A 390 28.71 -19.22 16.78
C LYS A 390 28.39 -18.06 15.85
N PHE A 391 28.61 -16.82 16.28
CA PHE A 391 28.33 -15.61 15.49
C PHE A 391 29.41 -15.33 14.43
N GLN A 392 30.65 -15.80 14.63
CA GLN A 392 31.65 -15.83 13.55
C GLN A 392 31.16 -16.68 12.36
N CYS A 393 30.37 -17.73 12.62
CA CYS A 393 29.73 -18.56 11.59
C CYS A 393 28.45 -17.93 11.01
N VAL A 394 27.82 -16.95 11.67
CA VAL A 394 26.58 -16.29 11.18
C VAL A 394 26.87 -15.34 10.00
N PHE A 395 28.14 -14.95 9.78
CA PHE A 395 28.58 -14.25 8.57
C PHE A 395 29.32 -15.14 7.59
N LEU A 396 28.94 -16.41 7.48
CA LEU A 396 29.43 -17.26 6.40
C LEU A 396 29.21 -16.54 5.05
N PRO A 397 30.21 -16.55 4.14
CA PRO A 397 30.06 -15.97 2.82
C PRO A 397 28.83 -16.48 2.04
N ASN A 398 28.33 -17.66 2.42
CA ASN A 398 27.11 -18.28 1.92
C ASN A 398 25.84 -17.43 2.16
N ASN A 399 25.80 -16.60 3.21
CA ASN A 399 24.69 -15.68 3.45
C ASN A 399 24.66 -14.54 2.42
N GLY A 400 25.83 -14.07 1.97
CA GLY A 400 25.92 -13.12 0.86
C GLY A 400 25.35 -13.71 -0.44
N ALA A 401 25.65 -14.98 -0.74
CA ALA A 401 25.13 -15.66 -1.91
C ALA A 401 23.60 -15.81 -1.88
N PHE A 402 23.02 -16.10 -0.71
CA PHE A 402 21.56 -16.13 -0.53
C PHE A 402 20.90 -14.80 -0.91
N PHE A 403 21.42 -13.67 -0.42
CA PHE A 403 20.87 -12.36 -0.74
C PHE A 403 21.08 -11.93 -2.19
N VAL A 404 22.21 -12.29 -2.80
CA VAL A 404 22.43 -12.09 -4.24
C VAL A 404 21.38 -12.86 -5.05
N ASN A 405 21.16 -14.15 -4.75
CA ASN A 405 20.13 -14.95 -5.41
C ASN A 405 18.73 -14.37 -5.19
N TYR A 406 18.42 -13.93 -3.97
CA TYR A 406 17.15 -13.25 -3.68
C TYR A 406 16.94 -12.01 -4.57
N VAL A 407 17.95 -11.15 -4.71
CA VAL A 407 17.85 -9.94 -5.56
C VAL A 407 17.75 -10.31 -7.04
N ILE A 408 18.48 -11.34 -7.50
CA ILE A 408 18.36 -11.84 -8.89
C ILE A 408 16.93 -12.31 -9.15
N THR A 409 16.38 -13.16 -8.28
CA THR A 409 15.01 -13.66 -8.38
C THR A 409 13.99 -12.52 -8.34
N ALA A 410 14.14 -11.55 -7.43
CA ALA A 410 13.28 -10.37 -7.37
C ALA A 410 13.38 -9.49 -8.64
N SER A 411 14.59 -9.35 -9.20
CA SER A 411 14.85 -8.55 -10.41
C SER A 411 14.25 -9.13 -11.68
N LEU A 412 14.31 -10.45 -11.85
CA LEU A 412 13.85 -11.13 -13.07
C LEU A 412 12.42 -11.65 -12.90
N ILE A 413 12.20 -12.53 -11.92
CA ILE A 413 10.91 -13.19 -11.71
C ILE A 413 9.92 -12.22 -11.07
N GLY A 414 10.36 -11.44 -10.07
CA GLY A 414 9.51 -10.45 -9.39
C GLY A 414 8.92 -9.41 -10.35
N THR A 415 9.78 -8.70 -11.09
CA THR A 415 9.32 -7.67 -12.04
C THR A 415 8.52 -8.26 -13.20
N ALA A 416 8.81 -9.48 -13.65
CA ALA A 416 8.01 -10.17 -14.66
C ALA A 416 6.60 -10.52 -14.18
N MET A 417 6.45 -11.00 -12.93
CA MET A 417 5.13 -11.26 -12.33
C MET A 417 4.30 -9.99 -12.16
N GLU A 418 4.94 -8.87 -11.80
CA GLU A 418 4.30 -7.55 -11.72
C GLU A 418 3.86 -7.03 -13.09
N LEU A 419 4.68 -7.20 -14.13
CA LEU A 419 4.34 -6.83 -15.50
C LEU A 419 3.13 -7.63 -16.01
N LEU A 420 3.11 -8.94 -15.76
CA LEU A 420 1.99 -9.82 -16.11
C LEU A 420 0.77 -9.65 -15.20
N ARG A 421 0.90 -8.90 -14.09
CA ARG A 421 -0.15 -8.70 -13.08
C ARG A 421 -0.78 -10.02 -12.59
N ILE A 422 0.04 -11.06 -12.39
CA ILE A 422 -0.44 -12.40 -12.02
C ILE A 422 -1.37 -12.37 -10.78
N PRO A 423 -1.06 -11.65 -9.68
CA PRO A 423 -1.97 -11.58 -8.53
C PRO A 423 -3.32 -10.93 -8.84
N GLY A 424 -3.34 -9.92 -9.72
CA GLY A 424 -4.59 -9.29 -10.16
C GLY A 424 -5.40 -10.22 -11.06
N LEU A 425 -4.71 -10.96 -11.94
CA LEU A 425 -5.31 -11.93 -12.84
C LEU A 425 -5.90 -13.12 -12.09
N THR A 426 -5.24 -13.62 -11.04
CA THR A 426 -5.77 -14.72 -10.21
C THR A 426 -7.03 -14.28 -9.47
N VAL A 427 -7.04 -13.10 -8.83
CA VAL A 427 -8.24 -12.56 -8.18
C VAL A 427 -9.37 -12.37 -9.20
N TYR A 428 -9.07 -11.84 -10.38
CA TYR A 428 -10.04 -11.72 -11.46
C TYR A 428 -10.58 -13.08 -11.92
N ALA A 429 -9.72 -14.07 -12.14
CA ALA A 429 -10.11 -15.42 -12.54
C ALA A 429 -10.98 -16.09 -11.46
N THR A 430 -10.59 -16.01 -10.19
CA THR A 430 -11.37 -16.53 -9.06
C THR A 430 -12.74 -15.84 -8.98
N ARG A 431 -12.81 -14.51 -9.10
CA ARG A 431 -14.09 -13.78 -9.12
C ARG A 431 -14.96 -14.18 -10.31
N LEU A 432 -14.37 -14.40 -11.48
CA LEU A 432 -15.10 -14.84 -12.68
C LEU A 432 -15.64 -16.26 -12.54
N CYS A 433 -14.89 -17.15 -11.87
CA CYS A 433 -15.32 -18.50 -11.53
C CYS A 433 -16.45 -18.49 -10.48
N LEU A 434 -16.38 -17.60 -9.49
CA LEU A 434 -17.39 -17.47 -8.43
C LEU A 434 -18.64 -16.68 -8.83
N ALA A 435 -18.57 -15.82 -9.86
CA ALA A 435 -19.69 -15.00 -10.31
C ALA A 435 -20.88 -15.85 -10.75
N LYS A 436 -22.04 -15.68 -10.09
CA LYS A 436 -23.22 -16.56 -10.17
C LYS A 436 -24.00 -16.38 -11.47
N SER A 437 -24.09 -15.16 -11.98
CA SER A 437 -24.92 -14.83 -13.15
C SER A 437 -24.12 -14.26 -14.34
N VAL A 438 -24.73 -14.26 -15.53
CA VAL A 438 -24.14 -13.65 -16.74
C VAL A 438 -23.90 -12.14 -16.57
N PRO A 439 -24.83 -11.34 -16.01
CA PRO A 439 -24.55 -9.94 -15.69
C PRO A 439 -23.46 -9.75 -14.66
N GLU A 440 -23.35 -10.62 -13.66
CA GLU A 440 -22.28 -10.54 -12.65
C GLU A 440 -20.91 -10.79 -13.29
N ARG A 441 -20.80 -11.73 -14.23
CA ARG A 441 -19.57 -11.91 -15.04
C ARG A 441 -19.25 -10.68 -15.88
N LEU A 442 -20.26 -10.05 -16.50
CA LEU A 442 -20.07 -8.81 -17.25
C LEU A 442 -19.64 -7.65 -16.33
N HIS A 443 -20.20 -7.60 -15.11
CA HIS A 443 -19.79 -6.64 -14.09
C HIS A 443 -18.33 -6.84 -13.71
N VAL A 444 -17.91 -8.08 -13.39
CA VAL A 444 -16.52 -8.41 -13.07
C VAL A 444 -15.57 -8.06 -14.22
N LYS A 445 -15.97 -8.32 -15.48
CA LYS A 445 -15.22 -7.90 -16.68
C LYS A 445 -15.10 -6.38 -16.82
N ARG A 446 -16.14 -5.62 -16.49
CA ARG A 446 -16.13 -4.15 -16.56
C ARG A 446 -15.41 -3.51 -15.37
N SER A 447 -15.37 -4.17 -14.21
CA SER A 447 -14.73 -3.68 -12.98
C SER A 447 -13.31 -4.24 -12.80
N GLN A 448 -12.57 -4.43 -13.89
CA GLN A 448 -11.21 -5.00 -13.85
C GLN A 448 -10.13 -4.00 -13.42
N ALA A 449 -10.41 -2.71 -13.56
CA ALA A 449 -9.41 -1.68 -13.33
C ALA A 449 -9.14 -1.52 -11.82
N TYR A 450 -7.89 -1.71 -11.43
CA TYR A 450 -7.42 -1.54 -10.06
C TYR A 450 -6.73 -0.18 -9.90
N GLU A 451 -6.73 0.33 -8.68
CA GLU A 451 -5.93 1.46 -8.28
C GLU A 451 -4.51 1.02 -7.96
N PHE A 452 -3.53 1.84 -8.35
CA PHE A 452 -2.12 1.56 -8.03
C PHE A 452 -1.85 1.76 -6.53
N GLN A 453 -1.42 0.69 -5.86
CA GLN A 453 -1.20 0.66 -4.41
C GLN A 453 0.20 1.18 -4.05
N PHE A 454 0.38 2.51 -4.10
CA PHE A 454 1.67 3.15 -3.82
C PHE A 454 2.31 2.74 -2.49
N GLY A 455 1.50 2.52 -1.44
CA GLY A 455 2.01 2.13 -0.12
C GLY A 455 2.79 0.81 -0.14
N LEU A 456 2.24 -0.21 -0.80
CA LEU A 456 2.82 -1.55 -0.87
C LEU A 456 4.05 -1.59 -1.80
N GLU A 457 3.93 -0.98 -2.97
CA GLU A 457 4.99 -0.93 -3.98
C GLU A 457 6.24 -0.17 -3.48
N TYR A 458 6.04 0.94 -2.74
CA TYR A 458 7.14 1.63 -2.09
C TYR A 458 7.79 0.80 -0.97
N ALA A 459 7.02 0.04 -0.20
CA ALA A 459 7.57 -0.81 0.84
C ALA A 459 8.50 -1.89 0.26
N TRP A 460 8.06 -2.61 -0.78
CA TRP A 460 8.88 -3.62 -1.45
C TRP A 460 10.12 -3.04 -2.12
N THR A 461 9.97 -1.96 -2.89
CA THR A 461 11.09 -1.33 -3.59
C THR A 461 12.14 -0.81 -2.61
N THR A 462 11.70 -0.17 -1.51
CA THR A 462 12.60 0.32 -0.44
C THR A 462 13.25 -0.83 0.32
N CYS A 463 12.56 -1.97 0.49
CA CYS A 463 13.12 -3.17 1.11
C CYS A 463 14.23 -3.77 0.25
N VAL A 464 13.99 -4.01 -1.04
CA VAL A 464 15.03 -4.53 -1.96
C VAL A 464 16.21 -3.56 -2.04
N PHE A 465 15.95 -2.25 -2.11
CA PHE A 465 17.00 -1.24 -2.00
C PHE A 465 17.78 -1.36 -0.69
N SER A 466 17.11 -1.60 0.43
CA SER A 466 17.75 -1.79 1.74
C SER A 466 18.64 -3.04 1.77
N VAL A 467 18.18 -4.16 1.21
CA VAL A 467 18.98 -5.40 1.06
C VAL A 467 20.25 -5.10 0.26
N VAL A 468 20.10 -4.48 -0.92
CA VAL A 468 21.23 -4.16 -1.80
C VAL A 468 22.20 -3.20 -1.12
N MET A 469 21.71 -2.12 -0.50
CA MET A 469 22.57 -1.16 0.23
C MET A 469 23.33 -1.85 1.35
N THR A 470 22.64 -2.65 2.15
CA THR A 470 23.21 -3.34 3.32
C THR A 470 24.36 -4.26 2.94
N TYR A 471 24.20 -5.00 1.85
CA TYR A 471 25.21 -5.95 1.37
C TYR A 471 26.17 -5.38 0.32
N SER A 472 25.96 -4.15 -0.17
CA SER A 472 26.81 -3.56 -1.22
C SER A 472 28.29 -3.43 -0.84
N ILE A 473 28.60 -3.31 0.45
CA ILE A 473 29.97 -3.20 0.95
C ILE A 473 30.52 -4.58 1.31
N THR A 474 29.73 -5.43 1.97
CA THR A 474 30.16 -6.75 2.42
C THR A 474 30.23 -7.77 1.28
N CYS A 475 29.32 -7.67 0.30
CA CYS A 475 29.24 -8.48 -0.91
C CYS A 475 28.89 -7.58 -2.12
N PRO A 476 29.88 -6.93 -2.74
CA PRO A 476 29.67 -5.96 -3.83
C PRO A 476 28.93 -6.48 -5.06
N ILE A 477 28.95 -7.79 -5.31
CA ILE A 477 28.26 -8.45 -6.44
C ILE A 477 26.75 -8.23 -6.40
N ILE A 478 26.15 -7.94 -5.23
CA ILE A 478 24.72 -7.65 -5.13
C ILE A 478 24.33 -6.34 -5.82
N ALA A 479 25.25 -5.37 -5.91
CA ALA A 479 24.97 -4.02 -6.41
C ALA A 479 24.53 -3.97 -7.90
N PRO A 480 25.19 -4.65 -8.86
CA PRO A 480 24.73 -4.68 -10.25
C PRO A 480 23.33 -5.30 -10.41
N PHE A 481 23.03 -6.39 -9.69
CA PHE A 481 21.69 -6.98 -9.71
C PHE A 481 20.64 -6.08 -9.07
N GLY A 482 21.01 -5.32 -8.03
CA GLY A 482 20.15 -4.29 -7.46
C GLY A 482 19.89 -3.12 -8.42
N LEU A 483 20.87 -2.73 -9.23
CA LEU A 483 20.68 -1.75 -10.31
C LEU A 483 19.75 -2.30 -11.39
N LEU A 484 19.95 -3.56 -11.81
CA LEU A 484 19.08 -4.25 -12.76
C LEU A 484 17.63 -4.29 -12.26
N TYR A 485 17.41 -4.64 -10.99
CA TYR A 485 16.08 -4.61 -10.36
C TYR A 485 15.41 -3.25 -10.51
N LEU A 486 16.09 -2.16 -10.16
CA LEU A 486 15.50 -0.82 -10.23
C LEU A 486 15.22 -0.36 -11.67
N LEU A 487 16.07 -0.74 -12.63
CA LEU A 487 15.83 -0.43 -14.05
C LEU A 487 14.60 -1.17 -14.57
N LEU A 488 14.52 -2.48 -14.33
CA LEU A 488 13.36 -3.29 -14.74
C LEU A 488 12.10 -2.83 -14.03
N LYS A 489 12.17 -2.58 -12.72
CA LYS A 489 11.05 -2.06 -11.92
C LYS A 489 10.56 -0.72 -12.46
N HIS A 490 11.46 0.21 -12.80
CA HIS A 490 11.08 1.47 -13.41
C HIS A 490 10.33 1.30 -14.75
N MET A 491 10.81 0.40 -15.62
CA MET A 491 10.16 0.15 -16.91
C MET A 491 8.78 -0.51 -16.73
N THR A 492 8.69 -1.52 -15.86
CA THR A 492 7.44 -2.22 -15.54
C THR A 492 6.41 -1.29 -14.92
N ASP A 493 6.79 -0.51 -13.89
CA ASP A 493 5.87 0.42 -13.22
C ASP A 493 5.41 1.51 -14.16
N ARG A 494 6.32 2.06 -14.97
CA ARG A 494 5.96 3.05 -15.99
C ARG A 494 4.91 2.48 -16.94
N TYR A 495 5.16 1.31 -17.52
CA TYR A 495 4.21 0.67 -18.44
C TYR A 495 2.85 0.42 -17.78
N ASN A 496 2.84 -0.20 -16.59
CA ASN A 496 1.60 -0.54 -15.91
C ASN A 496 0.81 0.70 -15.46
N ILE A 497 1.48 1.76 -14.98
CA ILE A 497 0.80 3.00 -14.58
C ILE A 497 0.16 3.70 -15.79
N TYR A 498 0.82 3.70 -16.96
CA TYR A 498 0.27 4.31 -18.17
C TYR A 498 -0.91 3.53 -18.77
N TYR A 499 -0.87 2.18 -18.73
CA TYR A 499 -1.78 1.35 -19.51
C TYR A 499 -2.72 0.44 -18.73
N ALA A 500 -2.59 0.31 -17.41
CA ALA A 500 -3.32 -0.70 -16.64
C ALA A 500 -4.00 -0.19 -15.38
N TYR A 501 -3.48 0.87 -14.75
CA TYR A 501 -3.98 1.38 -13.47
C TYR A 501 -4.82 2.65 -13.62
N ILE A 502 -5.82 2.79 -12.73
CA ILE A 502 -6.60 4.03 -12.59
C ILE A 502 -5.75 5.08 -11.87
N PRO A 503 -5.80 6.36 -12.29
CA PRO A 503 -5.12 7.44 -11.57
C PRO A 503 -5.62 7.54 -10.13
N THR A 504 -4.69 7.48 -9.16
CA THR A 504 -4.97 7.73 -7.75
C THR A 504 -4.48 9.13 -7.36
N LYS A 505 -5.38 9.94 -6.81
CA LYS A 505 -5.01 11.25 -6.26
C LYS A 505 -4.47 11.07 -4.85
N LEU A 506 -3.18 11.30 -4.67
CA LEU A 506 -2.48 11.13 -3.40
C LEU A 506 -1.73 12.41 -3.02
N SER A 507 -1.64 12.66 -1.71
CA SER A 507 -0.91 13.80 -1.20
C SER A 507 0.60 13.70 -1.48
N PRO A 508 1.29 14.83 -1.74
CA PRO A 508 2.74 14.87 -1.95
C PRO A 508 3.56 14.40 -0.73
N SER A 509 2.94 14.37 0.46
CA SER A 509 3.55 13.87 1.68
C SER A 509 4.04 12.44 1.59
N LEU A 510 3.36 11.59 0.79
CA LEU A 510 3.70 10.18 0.64
C LEU A 510 5.09 10.00 0.05
N HIS A 511 5.36 10.64 -1.09
CA HIS A 511 6.67 10.56 -1.76
C HIS A 511 7.79 11.12 -0.89
N ALA A 512 7.55 12.24 -0.21
CA ALA A 512 8.50 12.80 0.74
C ALA A 512 8.71 11.89 1.97
N ALA A 513 7.72 11.10 2.38
CA ALA A 513 7.88 10.08 3.41
C ALA A 513 8.71 8.90 2.89
N ALA A 514 8.44 8.40 1.69
CA ALA A 514 9.21 7.33 1.05
C ALA A 514 10.70 7.68 0.91
N ALA A 515 11.01 8.89 0.44
CA ALA A 515 12.39 9.37 0.32
C ALA A 515 13.13 9.43 1.67
N ARG A 516 12.42 9.74 2.76
CA ARG A 516 12.99 9.72 4.12
C ARG A 516 13.17 8.30 4.64
N GLN A 517 12.20 7.43 4.39
CA GLN A 517 12.29 6.02 4.76
C GLN A 517 13.47 5.34 4.08
N LEU A 518 13.78 5.72 2.83
CA LEU A 518 14.95 5.22 2.10
C LEU A 518 16.29 5.52 2.81
N LEU A 519 16.37 6.58 3.64
CA LEU A 519 17.57 6.88 4.44
C LEU A 519 17.84 5.82 5.52
N ALA A 520 16.86 5.00 5.88
CA ALA A 520 17.08 3.87 6.79
C ALA A 520 18.01 2.81 6.18
N ALA A 521 18.05 2.65 4.85
CA ALA A 521 18.89 1.68 4.16
C ALA A 521 20.41 1.87 4.40
N PRO A 522 21.01 3.06 4.15
CA PRO A 522 22.43 3.27 4.45
C PRO A 522 22.72 3.25 5.97
N ILE A 523 21.78 3.64 6.83
CA ILE A 523 21.94 3.50 8.30
C ILE A 523 22.03 2.02 8.67
N LEU A 524 21.17 1.18 8.09
CA LEU A 524 21.19 -0.26 8.29
C LEU A 524 22.49 -0.88 7.77
N CYS A 525 23.01 -0.40 6.64
CA CYS A 525 24.33 -0.79 6.12
C CYS A 525 25.46 -0.47 7.12
N ILE A 526 25.52 0.75 7.65
CA ILE A 526 26.55 1.14 8.64
C ILE A 526 26.39 0.31 9.92
N PHE A 527 25.16 0.09 10.40
CA PHE A 527 24.88 -0.76 11.55
C PHE A 527 25.37 -2.19 11.33
N TRP A 528 25.16 -2.75 10.14
CA TRP A 528 25.55 -4.12 9.85
C TRP A 528 27.07 -4.27 9.69
N LEU A 529 27.71 -3.25 9.12
CA LEU A 529 29.16 -3.17 9.07
C LEU A 529 29.79 -2.97 10.45
N LEU A 530 29.17 -2.19 11.34
CA LEU A 530 29.58 -2.06 12.73
C LEU A 530 29.50 -3.41 13.45
N PHE A 531 28.37 -4.12 13.33
CA PHE A 531 28.21 -5.42 13.95
C PHE A 531 29.26 -6.44 13.43
N PHE A 532 29.50 -6.46 12.12
CA PHE A 532 30.60 -7.25 11.54
C PHE A 532 31.97 -6.85 12.10
N SER A 533 32.23 -5.54 12.25
CA SER A 533 33.48 -5.03 12.78
C SER A 533 33.71 -5.41 14.24
N VAL A 534 32.68 -5.33 15.08
CA VAL A 534 32.73 -5.74 16.49
C VAL A 534 33.07 -7.23 16.62
N LEU A 535 32.40 -8.10 15.86
CA LEU A 535 32.64 -9.54 15.92
C LEU A 535 34.03 -9.95 15.40
N ARG A 536 34.53 -9.26 14.37
CA ARG A 536 35.77 -9.66 13.69
C ARG A 536 37.03 -9.00 14.26
N LEU A 537 36.96 -7.72 14.63
CA LEU A 537 38.11 -6.92 15.07
C LEU A 537 38.08 -6.60 16.58
N GLY A 538 36.93 -6.80 17.23
CA GLY A 538 36.72 -6.42 18.63
C GLY A 538 36.31 -4.96 18.81
N SER A 539 35.69 -4.67 19.96
CA SER A 539 35.06 -3.37 20.26
C SER A 539 36.03 -2.18 20.36
N THR A 540 37.32 -2.44 20.60
CA THR A 540 38.35 -1.41 20.83
C THR A 540 39.16 -1.05 19.59
N HIS A 541 38.94 -1.75 18.47
CA HIS A 541 39.70 -1.50 17.24
C HIS A 541 39.31 -0.13 16.62
N PRO A 542 40.26 0.66 16.09
CA PRO A 542 39.97 2.02 15.61
C PRO A 542 38.94 2.07 14.46
N VAL A 543 38.89 1.05 13.59
CA VAL A 543 37.86 0.93 12.54
C VAL A 543 36.46 0.77 13.15
N THR A 544 36.34 -0.01 14.22
CA THR A 544 35.08 -0.23 14.95
C THR A 544 34.61 1.04 15.64
N LEU A 545 35.54 1.78 16.26
CA LEU A 545 35.25 3.09 16.86
C LEU A 545 34.81 4.13 15.81
N PHE A 546 35.49 4.16 14.66
CA PHE A 546 35.13 5.06 13.55
C PHE A 546 33.74 4.74 12.97
N THR A 547 33.42 3.47 12.76
CA THR A 547 32.10 3.04 12.25
C THR A 547 30.99 3.32 13.26
N PHE A 548 31.24 3.13 14.56
CA PHE A 548 30.32 3.52 15.62
C PHE A 548 30.08 5.03 15.65
N ALA A 549 31.14 5.84 15.62
CA ALA A 549 31.03 7.30 15.57
C ALA A 549 30.28 7.77 14.30
N SER A 550 30.53 7.13 13.16
CA SER A 550 29.82 7.39 11.90
C SER A 550 28.33 7.06 12.02
N LEU A 551 27.97 5.92 12.61
CA LEU A 551 26.58 5.54 12.85
C LEU A 551 25.86 6.56 13.75
N LEU A 552 26.48 6.93 14.87
CA LEU A 552 25.94 7.91 15.80
C LEU A 552 25.74 9.26 15.12
N CYS A 553 26.72 9.73 14.35
CA CYS A 553 26.63 10.96 13.59
C CYS A 553 25.47 10.92 12.56
N CYS A 554 25.32 9.83 11.81
CA CYS A 554 24.25 9.66 10.83
C CYS A 554 22.86 9.60 11.49
N LEU A 555 22.74 8.94 12.65
CA LEU A 555 21.50 8.91 13.43
C LEU A 555 21.15 10.29 13.98
N LEU A 556 22.10 11.00 14.59
CA LEU A 556 21.91 12.35 15.08
C LEU A 556 21.54 13.31 13.95
N PHE A 557 22.20 13.24 12.79
CA PHE A 557 21.85 14.04 11.61
C PHE A 557 20.42 13.76 11.14
N SER A 558 20.02 12.49 11.10
CA SER A 558 18.68 12.08 10.66
C SER A 558 17.61 12.54 11.66
N ILE A 559 17.84 12.36 12.97
CA ILE A 559 16.95 12.81 14.05
C ILE A 559 16.87 14.34 14.08
N PHE A 560 18.00 15.04 13.98
CA PHE A 560 18.06 16.49 13.92
C PHE A 560 17.30 17.02 12.70
N GLY A 561 17.45 16.39 11.53
CA GLY A 561 16.66 16.70 10.34
C GLY A 561 15.15 16.52 10.54
N LEU A 562 14.73 15.46 11.25
CA LEU A 562 13.33 15.23 11.63
C LEU A 562 12.81 16.27 12.63
N CYS A 563 13.59 16.59 13.67
CA CYS A 563 13.25 17.57 14.69
C CYS A 563 13.17 18.98 14.10
N LEU A 564 14.15 19.43 13.33
CA LEU A 564 14.12 20.72 12.64
C LEU A 564 12.90 20.85 11.72
N ARG A 565 12.45 19.75 11.10
CA ARG A 565 11.26 19.78 10.25
C ARG A 565 9.95 19.82 11.04
N LYS A 566 9.88 19.15 12.20
CA LYS A 566 8.73 19.28 13.12
C LYS A 566 8.67 20.69 13.76
N LEU A 567 9.85 21.30 13.99
CA LEU A 567 10.00 22.63 14.57
C LEU A 567 9.85 23.76 13.54
N ARG A 568 10.18 23.50 12.26
CA ARG A 568 9.85 24.44 11.19
C ARG A 568 8.33 24.62 11.20
N PRO A 569 7.82 25.84 11.42
CA PRO A 569 6.40 26.08 11.21
C PRO A 569 6.07 25.57 9.82
N LYS A 570 4.97 24.81 9.68
CA LYS A 570 4.38 24.56 8.36
C LYS A 570 4.31 25.95 7.74
N ARG A 571 5.15 26.23 6.74
CA ARG A 571 5.13 27.55 6.11
C ARG A 571 3.67 27.77 5.73
N PRO A 572 2.99 28.81 6.22
CA PRO A 572 1.79 29.26 5.53
C PRO A 572 2.25 29.44 4.08
N SER A 573 1.47 28.92 3.13
CA SER A 573 1.74 29.14 1.71
C SER A 573 2.03 30.63 1.54
N SER A 574 3.30 30.97 1.34
CA SER A 574 3.75 32.34 1.36
C SER A 574 3.68 32.81 -0.08
N TYR A 575 2.65 33.59 -0.38
CA TYR A 575 2.74 34.77 -1.24
C TYR A 575 3.79 34.67 -2.34
N GLN A 576 3.45 34.05 -3.46
CA GLN A 576 3.91 34.56 -4.74
C GLN A 576 2.70 35.14 -5.44
N MET A 577 2.55 36.45 -5.29
CA MET A 577 1.89 37.26 -6.30
C MET A 577 2.68 37.00 -7.59
N SER A 578 2.08 36.31 -8.55
CA SER A 578 2.52 36.46 -9.93
C SER A 578 2.20 37.91 -10.29
N GLU A 579 3.18 38.79 -10.16
CA GLU A 579 3.18 40.04 -10.91
C GLU A 579 2.99 39.67 -12.39
N GLN A 580 1.93 40.20 -12.97
CA GLN A 580 1.81 40.33 -14.41
C GLN A 580 3.05 41.07 -14.92
N GLY A 581 3.97 40.33 -15.53
CA GLY A 581 4.92 40.85 -16.50
C GLY A 581 4.45 40.43 -17.87
N GLU A 582 4.02 41.41 -18.66
CA GLU A 582 3.66 41.29 -20.07
C GLU A 582 4.70 40.48 -20.86
N GLY A 583 4.20 39.55 -21.67
CA GLY A 583 5.01 38.69 -22.53
C GLY A 583 4.13 37.95 -23.52
N ILE A 584 3.68 38.68 -24.53
CA ILE A 584 2.99 38.17 -25.72
C ILE A 584 3.88 37.12 -26.38
N ILE A 585 3.48 35.84 -26.35
CA ILE A 585 3.72 34.91 -27.46
C ILE A 585 2.46 34.08 -27.66
N GLN A 586 1.93 34.26 -28.85
CA GLN A 586 0.73 33.70 -29.44
C GLN A 586 1.09 32.31 -29.97
N ASP A 587 0.42 31.25 -29.49
CA ASP A 587 0.23 30.04 -30.28
C ASP A 587 -1.23 29.60 -30.11
N THR A 588 -1.93 29.77 -31.22
CA THR A 588 -3.33 29.45 -31.48
C THR A 588 -3.43 27.95 -31.81
N GLU A 589 -4.61 27.38 -31.54
CA GLU A 589 -5.10 26.04 -31.93
C GLU A 589 -4.95 24.89 -30.92
N SER A 590 -5.88 24.87 -29.95
CA SER A 590 -6.76 23.71 -29.71
C SER A 590 -7.92 24.08 -28.76
N SER A 591 -8.94 24.73 -29.31
CA SER A 591 -10.34 24.59 -28.88
C SER A 591 -10.71 23.10 -28.88
N SER A 592 -11.50 22.51 -27.98
CA SER A 592 -12.52 23.01 -27.08
C SER A 592 -12.95 21.84 -26.18
N ILE A 593 -12.59 21.85 -24.89
CA ILE A 593 -13.36 21.16 -23.85
C ILE A 593 -13.40 22.11 -22.68
N SER A 594 -14.48 22.89 -22.58
CA SER A 594 -14.82 23.63 -21.38
C SER A 594 -15.15 22.64 -20.27
N SER A 595 -14.15 22.27 -19.48
CA SER A 595 -14.41 21.74 -18.14
C SER A 595 -14.85 22.91 -17.27
N THR A 596 -16.15 23.16 -17.24
CA THR A 596 -16.79 23.90 -16.15
C THR A 596 -16.21 23.43 -14.83
N GLN A 597 -15.65 24.37 -14.07
CA GLN A 597 -15.19 24.17 -12.70
C GLN A 597 -16.28 23.41 -11.93
N GLN A 598 -16.10 22.10 -11.72
CA GLN A 598 -16.85 21.39 -10.71
C GLN A 598 -16.43 22.01 -9.38
N SER A 599 -17.33 22.77 -8.76
CA SER A 599 -17.26 23.10 -7.35
C SER A 599 -16.85 21.85 -6.58
N THR A 600 -15.74 21.90 -5.83
CA THR A 600 -15.25 20.76 -5.06
C THR A 600 -16.19 20.48 -3.90
N VAL A 601 -17.31 19.79 -4.17
CA VAL A 601 -18.34 19.51 -3.18
C VAL A 601 -17.83 18.44 -2.21
N PHE A 602 -17.75 18.77 -0.92
CA PHE A 602 -17.36 17.86 0.16
C PHE A 602 -18.52 16.98 0.62
N VAL A 603 -19.09 16.22 -0.32
CA VAL A 603 -20.22 15.33 -0.07
C VAL A 603 -19.95 13.98 -0.72
N ALA A 604 -20.27 12.90 0.00
CA ALA A 604 -20.21 11.56 -0.56
C ALA A 604 -21.09 11.47 -1.82
N THR A 605 -20.57 10.87 -2.90
CA THR A 605 -21.25 10.84 -4.21
C THR A 605 -22.67 10.27 -4.15
N VAL A 606 -22.96 9.37 -3.21
CA VAL A 606 -24.30 8.78 -3.01
C VAL A 606 -25.34 9.74 -2.42
N LEU A 607 -24.89 10.85 -1.82
CA LEU A 607 -25.74 11.91 -1.29
C LEU A 607 -25.90 13.08 -2.27
N GLN A 608 -25.11 13.11 -3.35
CA GLN A 608 -25.28 14.09 -4.42
C GLN A 608 -26.55 13.73 -5.21
N GLU A 609 -27.46 14.69 -5.35
CA GLU A 609 -28.61 14.55 -6.25
C GLU A 609 -28.10 14.62 -7.69
N HIS A 610 -27.70 13.46 -8.24
CA HIS A 610 -27.66 13.33 -9.68
C HIS A 610 -29.11 13.24 -10.15
N GLU A 611 -29.60 14.30 -10.79
CA GLU A 611 -30.68 14.13 -11.77
C GLU A 611 -30.24 13.02 -12.71
N LEU A 612 -31.05 11.95 -12.80
CA LEU A 612 -30.83 10.84 -13.72
C LEU A 612 -31.00 11.38 -15.15
N SER A 613 -29.96 12.00 -15.70
CA SER A 613 -29.82 12.17 -17.13
C SER A 613 -29.63 10.77 -17.74
N PRO A 614 -30.37 10.41 -18.81
CA PRO A 614 -30.16 9.14 -19.47
C PRO A 614 -28.75 9.14 -20.10
N LEU A 615 -27.94 8.15 -19.70
CA LEU A 615 -26.64 7.81 -20.27
C LEU A 615 -25.68 8.99 -20.55
N ALA A 616 -24.87 9.33 -19.54
CA ALA A 616 -23.44 9.48 -19.79
C ALA A 616 -22.77 8.24 -19.20
N SER A 617 -22.55 7.23 -20.04
CA SER A 617 -21.58 6.19 -19.73
C SER A 617 -20.25 6.90 -19.42
N PRO A 618 -19.51 6.55 -18.36
CA PRO A 618 -18.09 6.89 -18.35
C PRO A 618 -17.54 6.27 -19.63
N ALA A 619 -17.16 7.14 -20.58
CA ALA A 619 -16.55 6.72 -21.81
C ALA A 619 -15.31 5.90 -21.46
N HIS A 620 -15.24 4.75 -22.10
CA HIS A 620 -14.06 3.99 -22.46
C HIS A 620 -12.72 4.53 -21.94
N LEU A 621 -12.07 3.70 -21.13
CA LEU A 621 -10.68 3.29 -21.38
C LEU A 621 -10.57 1.84 -20.93
N SER A 622 -10.78 0.92 -21.88
CA SER A 622 -10.33 -0.46 -21.75
C SER A 622 -8.81 -0.43 -21.72
N TYR A 623 -8.25 -0.27 -20.53
CA TYR A 623 -6.82 -0.26 -20.31
C TYR A 623 -6.26 -1.68 -20.50
N GLY A 624 -5.81 -1.98 -21.72
CA GLY A 624 -4.99 -3.16 -22.02
C GLY A 624 -5.61 -4.25 -22.90
N ALA A 625 -6.69 -3.99 -23.63
CA ALA A 625 -7.01 -4.79 -24.82
C ALA A 625 -6.57 -3.98 -26.05
N LEU A 626 -5.87 -4.60 -27.00
CA LEU A 626 -5.63 -4.02 -28.33
C LEU A 626 -6.99 -3.68 -28.95
N GLU A 627 -7.42 -2.42 -28.88
CA GLU A 627 -8.49 -1.90 -29.71
C GLU A 627 -7.89 -1.65 -31.10
N THR A 628 -8.20 -2.53 -32.04
CA THR A 628 -8.08 -2.27 -33.46
C THR A 628 -8.98 -1.06 -33.78
N ARG A 629 -8.39 -0.01 -34.36
CA ARG A 629 -9.10 1.20 -34.85
C ARG A 629 -10.35 0.80 -35.63
N ALA A 630 -11.51 1.29 -35.20
CA ALA A 630 -12.74 1.28 -35.97
C ALA A 630 -12.91 2.66 -36.65
N ASP A 631 -12.92 2.67 -37.98
CA ASP A 631 -13.76 3.60 -38.73
C ASP A 631 -15.19 3.02 -38.73
N SER A 632 -16.18 3.90 -38.53
CA SER A 632 -17.63 3.65 -38.45
C SER A 632 -18.25 2.99 -39.71
N PRO A 633 -19.55 2.61 -39.73
CA PRO A 633 -20.39 2.02 -38.69
C PRO A 633 -21.06 0.71 -39.18
N THR A 634 -20.97 -0.38 -38.42
CA THR A 634 -21.87 -1.54 -38.59
C THR A 634 -21.94 -2.34 -37.28
N GLU A 635 -22.92 -1.98 -36.45
CA GLU A 635 -23.39 -2.84 -35.35
C GLU A 635 -24.19 -4.01 -35.95
N THR A 636 -23.56 -5.18 -36.10
CA THR A 636 -24.16 -6.54 -36.11
C THR A 636 -23.09 -7.51 -36.65
N SER A 637 -22.41 -8.30 -35.80
CA SER A 637 -21.85 -9.61 -36.20
C SER A 637 -21.03 -10.36 -35.12
N GLU A 638 -20.56 -9.76 -34.01
CA GLU A 638 -19.63 -10.48 -33.10
C GLU A 638 -20.25 -11.37 -32.02
N ALA A 639 -21.54 -11.73 -32.13
CA ALA A 639 -22.19 -12.65 -31.18
C ALA A 639 -22.38 -14.08 -31.72
N GLU A 640 -21.99 -14.40 -32.95
CA GLU A 640 -22.32 -15.70 -33.58
C GLU A 640 -21.24 -16.79 -33.47
N ASN A 641 -20.01 -16.51 -33.00
CA ASN A 641 -18.91 -17.49 -33.10
C ASN A 641 -18.48 -18.21 -31.80
N LEU A 642 -19.33 -18.27 -30.77
CA LEU A 642 -18.95 -18.93 -29.50
C LEU A 642 -19.93 -20.00 -28.99
N GLN A 643 -20.85 -20.49 -29.84
CA GLN A 643 -21.87 -21.46 -29.43
C GLN A 643 -21.82 -22.83 -30.12
N ASP A 644 -20.89 -23.08 -31.05
CA ASP A 644 -20.87 -24.32 -31.85
C ASP A 644 -19.86 -25.41 -31.42
N THR A 645 -19.18 -25.29 -30.27
CA THR A 645 -18.15 -26.29 -29.89
C THR A 645 -18.45 -27.10 -28.63
N TYR A 646 -19.65 -27.04 -28.07
CA TYR A 646 -20.05 -27.95 -26.99
C TYR A 646 -21.52 -28.32 -27.14
N VAL A 647 -21.76 -29.50 -27.73
CA VAL A 647 -22.89 -30.45 -27.53
C VAL A 647 -23.12 -31.19 -28.86
N LYS A 648 -22.38 -32.29 -29.07
CA LYS A 648 -22.80 -33.44 -29.88
C LYS A 648 -22.01 -34.66 -29.42
N GLY A 649 -22.63 -35.41 -28.53
CA GLY A 649 -22.13 -36.65 -27.98
C GLY A 649 -23.29 -37.42 -27.37
N THR A 650 -24.21 -37.88 -28.23
CA THR A 650 -25.27 -38.81 -27.85
C THR A 650 -25.03 -40.14 -28.55
N CYS A 651 -24.89 -41.18 -27.73
CA CYS A 651 -24.97 -42.59 -28.08
C CYS A 651 -26.20 -42.89 -28.95
N SER A 652 -25.99 -43.69 -29.99
CA SER A 652 -27.04 -44.49 -30.61
C SER A 652 -26.54 -45.93 -30.70
N SER A 653 -27.24 -46.80 -29.99
CA SER A 653 -27.14 -48.25 -30.02
C SER A 653 -27.70 -48.76 -31.35
N GLU A 654 -27.03 -49.72 -31.99
CA GLU A 654 -27.64 -50.50 -33.06
C GLU A 654 -27.18 -51.97 -32.95
N GLU A 655 -28.07 -52.80 -32.41
CA GLU A 655 -28.05 -54.25 -32.54
C GLU A 655 -28.45 -54.65 -33.97
N ARG A 656 -27.63 -55.48 -34.61
CA ARG A 656 -28.12 -56.57 -35.46
C ARG A 656 -27.05 -57.61 -35.73
N SER A 657 -27.22 -58.77 -35.11
CA SER A 657 -26.82 -60.10 -35.60
C SER A 657 -27.76 -60.54 -36.75
N PRO A 658 -27.53 -61.69 -37.44
CA PRO A 658 -26.64 -62.82 -37.13
C PRO A 658 -25.34 -62.88 -37.93
#